data_AF-A0A836GQC7-F1
#
_entry.id   AF-A0A836GQC7-F1
#
_cell.length_a   1.000
_cell.length_b   1.000
_cell.length_c   1.000
_cell.angle_alpha   90.00
_cell.angle_beta   90.00
_cell.angle_gamma   90.00
#
_symmetry.space_group_name_H-M   'P 1'
#
loop_
_entity.id
_entity.type
_entity.pdbx_description
1 polymer ?
#
loop_
_entity_poly.entity_id
_entity_poly.type
_entity_poly.pdbx_seq_one_letter_code
_entity_poly.pdbx_strand_id
1 'polypeptide(L)'
;MKALTQKGIFTDYWLLTDLDGTLIATPHKANGRYLPISRSPCFEPVKQWLNGGGNVCIVTTADLRVIDQVYHPLRSVLKTYQEYVDEAAAAGAPLRAAGDTVSQPPRRGCLLLSIYTGAVLYWCTSDSIILLPGYASAVHCATRESVELAAAYQVRMSHATFFVDGSDEQLRSQPEMCVRGTCIDAATARRLQARVESIYLDYVHDVLLGKDPTVRESMRWLSQRYQRMWGGLLQYLELIHNAVVHKHTTSPLLLGETAAQTLLGLAQQSAADPAVVEWKVEYLRSRRGFLTAFGILRIEHVESHVCYAGEGNSSPKHMGHRNIEAQTKAVERRKLISCATQVLLADLPTIVSSKLAAATYKMASFLVDLLAPRVENLQRQMREVTSPVAAEEALLLSRTVTASSGDAANIAQVILLGLPLRLFSKYFRSHAAELVRCGVNAMPQPNSVVFSKIGVSKSTALRYLLGRDRVACVADDGRVHSTEPTSSLSIGPASRAANFAGCVRSYHGIAIGDNPQSTDYELTVFRDLAFLSVERESQRAERHRRILRRLKRTQLIESRGGQPQLPDGSQAPSYAELVSSLRHSGPMMDDRLFRNINYVGGEEEGTALFLTSLLHYATATLKGKEGQMTTAEFCDAVGKAQGTVRDQVVLHALPAKL
;
A
#
# COMPACT_ATOMS: atom_id res chain seq x y z
N MET A 1 -42.98 -13.49 -10.85
CA MET A 1 -41.86 -14.11 -11.58
C MET A 1 -40.83 -14.57 -10.55
N LYS A 2 -40.69 -15.87 -10.32
CA LYS A 2 -39.61 -16.41 -9.50
C LYS A 2 -38.32 -16.28 -10.30
N ALA A 3 -37.50 -15.26 -10.00
CA ALA A 3 -36.10 -15.28 -10.41
C ALA A 3 -35.48 -16.51 -9.76
N LEU A 4 -35.40 -17.61 -10.51
CA LEU A 4 -34.47 -18.69 -10.22
C LEU A 4 -33.11 -18.02 -10.20
N THR A 5 -32.62 -17.69 -9.00
CA THR A 5 -31.27 -17.20 -8.75
C THR A 5 -30.33 -18.21 -9.36
N GLN A 6 -29.88 -17.96 -10.58
CA GLN A 6 -28.88 -18.76 -11.25
C GLN A 6 -27.66 -18.73 -10.34
N LYS A 7 -27.38 -19.84 -9.65
CA LYS A 7 -26.21 -19.96 -8.79
C LYS A 7 -25.00 -19.73 -9.66
N GLY A 8 -24.22 -18.69 -9.36
CA GLY A 8 -23.01 -18.38 -10.12
C GLY A 8 -22.03 -19.56 -10.04
N ILE A 9 -21.41 -19.87 -11.17
CA ILE A 9 -20.40 -20.93 -11.33
C ILE A 9 -19.29 -20.82 -10.28
N PHE A 10 -18.91 -19.59 -9.92
CA PHE A 10 -17.79 -19.27 -9.05
C PHE A 10 -18.22 -18.77 -7.66
N THR A 11 -19.43 -19.11 -7.21
CA THR A 11 -19.87 -18.80 -5.84
C THR A 11 -18.85 -19.34 -4.83
N ASP A 12 -18.43 -18.50 -3.87
CA ASP A 12 -17.40 -18.75 -2.84
C ASP A 12 -15.95 -18.91 -3.35
N TYR A 13 -15.69 -18.79 -4.65
CA TYR A 13 -14.33 -18.77 -5.19
C TYR A 13 -13.75 -17.35 -5.21
N TRP A 14 -12.45 -17.23 -4.95
CA TRP A 14 -11.76 -15.95 -4.74
C TRP A 14 -10.51 -15.80 -5.61
N LEU A 15 -10.38 -14.63 -6.24
CA LEU A 15 -9.11 -14.12 -6.77
C LEU A 15 -8.51 -13.14 -5.76
N LEU A 16 -7.30 -13.42 -5.29
CA LEU A 16 -6.55 -12.66 -4.28
C LEU A 16 -5.32 -12.05 -4.93
N THR A 17 -5.46 -10.87 -5.53
CA THR A 17 -4.54 -10.41 -6.56
C THR A 17 -3.85 -9.10 -6.19
N ASP A 18 -2.59 -8.96 -6.56
CA ASP A 18 -1.97 -7.63 -6.65
C ASP A 18 -2.62 -6.79 -7.78
N LEU A 19 -2.29 -5.50 -7.82
CA LEU A 19 -2.79 -4.54 -8.80
C LEU A 19 -1.77 -4.22 -9.90
N ASP A 20 -0.66 -3.54 -9.54
CA ASP A 20 0.26 -2.93 -10.50
C ASP A 20 1.25 -3.99 -11.03
N GLY A 21 1.26 -4.24 -12.34
CA GLY A 21 2.03 -5.32 -12.98
C GLY A 21 1.27 -6.65 -13.05
N THR A 22 0.14 -6.76 -12.34
CA THR A 22 -0.69 -7.97 -12.30
C THR A 22 -2.03 -7.78 -13.00
N LEU A 23 -2.87 -6.85 -12.55
CA LEU A 23 -4.15 -6.54 -13.19
C LEU A 23 -4.07 -5.36 -14.13
N ILE A 24 -3.15 -4.44 -13.91
CA ILE A 24 -2.95 -3.23 -14.72
C ILE A 24 -1.46 -2.96 -14.90
N ALA A 25 -1.09 -2.24 -15.96
CA ALA A 25 0.29 -1.84 -16.18
C ALA A 25 0.88 -1.05 -15.00
N THR A 26 2.12 -1.37 -14.63
CA THR A 26 2.86 -0.54 -13.67
C THR A 26 3.00 0.90 -14.20
N PRO A 27 3.09 1.91 -13.33
CA PRO A 27 3.27 3.30 -13.77
C PRO A 27 4.52 3.47 -14.65
N HIS A 28 5.56 2.69 -14.42
CA HIS A 28 6.76 2.68 -15.26
C HIS A 28 6.43 2.21 -16.70
N LYS A 29 5.68 1.12 -16.87
CA LYS A 29 5.20 0.64 -18.19
C LYS A 29 4.23 1.65 -18.82
N ALA A 30 3.50 2.43 -18.02
CA ALA A 30 2.50 3.40 -18.44
C ALA A 30 2.98 4.87 -18.49
N ASN A 31 4.28 5.14 -18.63
CA ASN A 31 4.85 6.50 -18.74
C ASN A 31 4.47 7.43 -17.58
N GLY A 32 4.49 6.90 -16.36
CA GLY A 32 4.14 7.60 -15.12
C GLY A 32 2.63 7.77 -14.89
N ARG A 33 1.77 7.17 -15.73
CA ARG A 33 0.31 7.24 -15.58
C ARG A 33 -0.23 6.05 -14.79
N TYR A 34 -1.27 6.31 -14.02
CA TYR A 34 -2.07 5.29 -13.33
C TYR A 34 -3.29 4.97 -14.20
N LEU A 35 -3.20 3.91 -15.00
CA LEU A 35 -4.26 3.55 -15.94
C LEU A 35 -5.41 2.80 -15.24
N PRO A 36 -6.66 3.00 -15.67
CA PRO A 36 -7.77 2.19 -15.18
C PRO A 36 -7.76 0.78 -15.78
N ILE A 37 -8.35 -0.17 -15.06
CA ILE A 37 -8.48 -1.57 -15.48
C ILE A 37 -9.24 -1.71 -16.78
N SER A 38 -10.13 -0.79 -17.14
CA SER A 38 -10.81 -0.77 -18.44
C SER A 38 -9.86 -0.62 -19.65
N ARG A 39 -8.59 -0.26 -19.43
CA ARG A 39 -7.53 -0.26 -20.44
C ARG A 39 -6.59 -1.46 -20.36
N SER A 40 -6.82 -2.36 -19.41
CA SER A 40 -6.06 -3.59 -19.22
C SER A 40 -6.73 -4.76 -19.95
N PRO A 41 -5.95 -5.72 -20.48
CA PRO A 41 -6.51 -6.99 -20.98
C PRO A 41 -7.25 -7.79 -19.91
N CYS A 42 -7.00 -7.52 -18.62
CA CYS A 42 -7.69 -8.18 -17.50
C CYS A 42 -9.14 -7.72 -17.30
N PHE A 43 -9.60 -6.62 -17.93
CA PHE A 43 -10.92 -6.05 -17.65
C PHE A 43 -12.06 -7.04 -17.88
N GLU A 44 -12.16 -7.57 -19.11
CA GLU A 44 -13.27 -8.45 -19.47
C GLU A 44 -13.23 -9.79 -18.73
N PRO A 45 -12.07 -10.46 -18.56
CA PRO A 45 -12.00 -11.67 -17.74
C PRO A 45 -12.39 -11.44 -16.26
N VAL A 46 -11.94 -10.35 -15.63
CA VAL A 46 -12.32 -10.03 -14.23
C VAL A 46 -13.81 -9.72 -14.12
N LYS A 47 -14.35 -8.97 -15.08
CA LYS A 47 -15.78 -8.67 -15.16
C LYS A 47 -16.62 -9.94 -15.34
N GLN A 48 -16.19 -10.87 -16.19
CA GLN A 48 -16.84 -12.16 -16.39
C GLN A 48 -16.76 -13.04 -15.14
N TRP A 49 -15.62 -13.04 -14.43
CA TRP A 49 -15.47 -13.72 -13.14
C TRP A 49 -16.49 -13.24 -12.10
N LEU A 50 -16.59 -11.91 -11.92
CA LEU A 50 -17.56 -11.30 -10.99
C LEU A 50 -19.02 -11.62 -11.40
N ASN A 51 -19.36 -11.50 -12.68
CA ASN A 51 -20.69 -11.86 -13.21
C ASN A 51 -21.00 -13.36 -13.02
N GLY A 52 -19.98 -14.21 -13.09
CA GLY A 52 -20.09 -15.64 -12.80
C GLY A 52 -20.24 -15.97 -11.32
N GLY A 53 -20.36 -14.96 -10.44
CA GLY A 53 -20.47 -15.11 -8.99
C GLY A 53 -19.13 -15.23 -8.27
N GLY A 54 -18.00 -15.08 -8.97
CA GLY A 54 -16.68 -15.08 -8.36
C GLY A 54 -16.46 -13.84 -7.50
N ASN A 55 -15.51 -13.92 -6.59
CA ASN A 55 -15.12 -12.83 -5.70
C ASN A 55 -13.69 -12.38 -5.98
N VAL A 56 -13.39 -11.10 -5.77
CA VAL A 56 -12.06 -10.53 -6.00
C VAL A 56 -11.65 -9.72 -4.76
N CYS A 57 -10.45 -9.97 -4.25
CA CYS A 57 -9.79 -9.10 -3.29
C CYS A 57 -8.49 -8.59 -3.94
N ILE A 58 -8.43 -7.28 -4.16
CA ILE A 58 -7.21 -6.63 -4.65
C ILE A 58 -6.39 -6.20 -3.45
N VAL A 59 -5.13 -6.65 -3.38
CA VAL A 59 -4.22 -6.38 -2.27
C VAL A 59 -3.03 -5.59 -2.78
N THR A 60 -3.02 -4.28 -2.52
CA THR A 60 -2.09 -3.34 -3.16
C THR A 60 -1.44 -2.40 -2.16
N THR A 61 -0.29 -1.86 -2.55
CA THR A 61 0.36 -0.74 -1.87
C THR A 61 -0.20 0.62 -2.32
N ALA A 62 -1.05 0.64 -3.35
CA ALA A 62 -1.71 1.84 -3.83
C ALA A 62 -2.59 2.48 -2.74
N ASP A 63 -2.82 3.79 -2.91
CA ASP A 63 -3.75 4.58 -2.11
C ASP A 63 -5.16 4.54 -2.73
N LEU A 64 -5.98 5.55 -2.45
CA LEU A 64 -7.33 5.70 -2.99
C LEU A 64 -7.41 5.74 -4.52
N ARG A 65 -6.29 5.88 -5.25
CA ARG A 65 -6.31 5.79 -6.73
C ARG A 65 -6.92 4.49 -7.25
N VAL A 66 -6.89 3.41 -6.46
CA VAL A 66 -7.52 2.13 -6.84
C VAL A 66 -9.03 2.28 -7.10
N ILE A 67 -9.67 3.29 -6.52
CA ILE A 67 -11.09 3.56 -6.73
C ILE A 67 -11.35 3.92 -8.20
N ASP A 68 -10.59 4.89 -8.72
CA ASP A 68 -10.67 5.28 -10.13
C ASP A 68 -10.16 4.17 -11.06
N GLN A 69 -9.12 3.45 -10.62
CA GLN A 69 -8.50 2.44 -11.45
C GLN A 69 -9.33 1.16 -11.55
N VAL A 70 -10.07 0.77 -10.52
CA VAL A 70 -10.73 -0.55 -10.44
C VAL A 70 -12.21 -0.41 -10.12
N TYR A 71 -12.55 0.24 -9.00
CA TYR A 71 -13.92 0.28 -8.51
C TYR A 71 -14.86 0.90 -9.54
N HIS A 72 -14.57 2.10 -10.03
CA HIS A 72 -15.42 2.79 -10.99
C HIS A 72 -15.66 1.98 -12.28
N PRO A 73 -14.62 1.41 -12.93
CA PRO A 73 -14.80 0.52 -14.08
C PRO A 73 -15.64 -0.75 -13.80
N LEU A 74 -15.56 -1.33 -12.60
CA LEU A 74 -16.25 -2.58 -12.25
C LEU A 74 -17.58 -2.36 -11.52
N ARG A 75 -17.91 -1.13 -11.11
CA ARG A 75 -19.07 -0.77 -10.28
C ARG A 75 -20.39 -1.33 -10.83
N SER A 76 -20.56 -1.33 -12.15
CA SER A 76 -21.80 -1.75 -12.82
C SER A 76 -22.09 -3.25 -12.75
N VAL A 77 -21.11 -4.08 -12.42
CA VAL A 77 -21.29 -5.53 -12.23
C VAL A 77 -21.35 -5.94 -10.76
N LEU A 78 -21.25 -4.97 -9.85
CA LEU A 78 -21.42 -5.23 -8.41
C LEU A 78 -22.89 -5.15 -8.03
N LYS A 79 -23.25 -5.82 -6.95
CA LYS A 79 -24.55 -5.66 -6.31
C LYS A 79 -24.57 -4.43 -5.42
N THR A 80 -25.76 -3.90 -5.20
CA THR A 80 -26.02 -2.88 -4.19
C THR A 80 -25.76 -3.43 -2.79
N TYR A 81 -25.52 -2.53 -1.84
CA TYR A 81 -25.41 -2.92 -0.43
C TYR A 81 -26.64 -3.71 0.04
N GLN A 82 -27.85 -3.25 -0.30
CA GLN A 82 -29.10 -3.87 0.15
C GLN A 82 -29.26 -5.30 -0.37
N GLU A 83 -28.90 -5.58 -1.62
CA GLU A 83 -28.97 -6.95 -2.16
C GLU A 83 -28.09 -7.94 -1.37
N TYR A 84 -26.91 -7.51 -0.91
CA TYR A 84 -26.08 -8.35 -0.04
C TYR A 84 -26.67 -8.55 1.35
N VAL A 85 -27.30 -7.52 1.91
CA VAL A 85 -28.02 -7.60 3.19
C VAL A 85 -29.18 -8.58 3.09
N ASP A 86 -29.95 -8.52 2.01
CA ASP A 86 -31.10 -9.39 1.75
C ASP A 86 -30.65 -10.84 1.55
N GLU A 87 -29.53 -11.08 0.84
CA GLU A 87 -28.93 -12.41 0.71
C GLU A 87 -28.49 -12.97 2.07
N ALA A 88 -27.85 -12.15 2.91
CA ALA A 88 -27.46 -12.56 4.26
C ALA A 88 -28.69 -12.81 5.16
N ALA A 89 -29.79 -12.08 4.97
CA ALA A 89 -31.05 -12.32 5.66
C ALA A 89 -31.67 -13.66 5.20
N ALA A 90 -31.73 -13.89 3.89
CA ALA A 90 -32.32 -15.08 3.28
C ALA A 90 -31.53 -16.37 3.59
N ALA A 91 -30.22 -16.28 3.80
CA ALA A 91 -29.40 -17.40 4.24
C ALA A 91 -29.77 -17.93 5.64
N GLY A 92 -30.63 -17.23 6.39
CA GLY A 92 -31.04 -17.60 7.74
C GLY A 92 -29.92 -17.36 8.77
N ALA A 93 -30.25 -17.49 10.07
CA ALA A 93 -29.23 -17.43 11.11
C ALA A 93 -28.25 -18.61 10.95
N PRO A 94 -26.93 -18.43 11.20
CA PRO A 94 -26.00 -19.54 11.15
C PRO A 94 -26.49 -20.63 12.10
N LEU A 95 -26.82 -21.80 11.55
CA LEU A 95 -27.11 -22.97 12.36
C LEU A 95 -25.85 -23.27 13.17
N ARG A 96 -25.95 -23.24 14.51
CA ARG A 96 -24.94 -23.82 15.38
C ARG A 96 -24.94 -25.32 15.10
N ALA A 97 -24.15 -25.77 14.12
CA ALA A 97 -23.82 -27.17 14.00
C ALA A 97 -23.03 -27.57 15.25
N ALA A 98 -23.33 -28.74 15.81
CA ALA A 98 -22.53 -29.35 16.86
C ALA A 98 -21.15 -29.69 16.27
N GLY A 99 -20.23 -28.72 16.28
CA GLY A 99 -18.92 -28.78 15.61
C GLY A 99 -18.55 -27.46 14.91
N ASP A 100 -18.48 -26.35 15.66
CA ASP A 100 -17.79 -25.06 15.42
C ASP A 100 -17.78 -24.36 14.03
N THR A 101 -18.48 -24.86 13.03
CA THR A 101 -18.53 -24.25 11.69
C THR A 101 -19.74 -23.33 11.58
N VAL A 102 -19.54 -22.06 11.93
CA VAL A 102 -20.49 -20.98 11.64
C VAL A 102 -20.66 -20.88 10.12
N SER A 103 -21.82 -21.27 9.57
CA SER A 103 -22.08 -21.14 8.14
C SER A 103 -22.20 -19.65 7.77
N GLN A 104 -21.19 -19.10 7.10
CA GLN A 104 -21.28 -17.76 6.53
C GLN A 104 -22.23 -17.75 5.31
N PRO A 105 -22.90 -16.62 5.02
CA PRO A 105 -23.67 -16.50 3.80
C PRO A 105 -22.75 -16.70 2.58
N PRO A 106 -23.22 -17.40 1.53
CA PRO A 106 -22.42 -17.60 0.33
C PRO A 106 -22.01 -16.26 -0.29
N ARG A 107 -20.74 -16.13 -0.67
CA ARG A 107 -20.17 -14.93 -1.25
C ARG A 107 -20.20 -15.04 -2.76
N ARG A 108 -20.87 -14.08 -3.41
CA ARG A 108 -20.95 -14.05 -4.87
C ARG A 108 -20.91 -12.63 -5.43
N GLY A 109 -19.95 -12.38 -6.32
CA GLY A 109 -19.77 -11.08 -6.98
C GLY A 109 -19.12 -10.01 -6.10
N CYS A 110 -18.45 -10.38 -5.00
CA CYS A 110 -17.85 -9.42 -4.09
C CYS A 110 -16.55 -8.83 -4.65
N LEU A 111 -16.37 -7.52 -4.49
CA LEU A 111 -15.09 -6.83 -4.69
C LEU A 111 -14.61 -6.26 -3.36
N LEU A 112 -13.40 -6.64 -2.96
CA LEU A 112 -12.69 -6.09 -1.81
C LEU A 112 -11.42 -5.36 -2.26
N LEU A 113 -11.12 -4.25 -1.60
CA LEU A 113 -9.90 -3.47 -1.83
C LEU A 113 -9.10 -3.38 -0.53
N SER A 114 -8.03 -4.16 -0.45
CA SER A 114 -7.01 -4.07 0.59
C SER A 114 -5.91 -3.11 0.13
N ILE A 115 -5.95 -1.87 0.59
CA ILE A 115 -5.03 -0.81 0.15
C ILE A 115 -4.00 -0.47 1.23
N TYR A 116 -3.05 0.41 0.91
CA TYR A 116 -2.01 0.84 1.85
C TYR A 116 -1.22 -0.33 2.46
N THR A 117 -0.93 -1.35 1.66
CA THR A 117 -0.17 -2.53 2.10
C THR A 117 -0.90 -3.34 3.19
N GLY A 118 -2.24 -3.38 3.13
CA GLY A 118 -3.05 -4.12 4.10
C GLY A 118 -3.38 -3.32 5.36
N ALA A 119 -3.21 -1.99 5.36
CA ALA A 119 -3.65 -1.18 6.49
C ALA A 119 -5.18 -1.09 6.59
N VAL A 120 -5.90 -1.21 5.47
CA VAL A 120 -7.37 -1.15 5.45
C VAL A 120 -7.95 -2.10 4.41
N LEU A 121 -9.17 -2.58 4.67
CA LEU A 121 -9.93 -3.44 3.79
C LEU A 121 -11.30 -2.80 3.56
N TYR A 122 -11.57 -2.45 2.31
CA TYR A 122 -12.85 -1.92 1.88
C TYR A 122 -13.68 -2.98 1.18
N TRP A 123 -14.99 -2.96 1.43
CA TRP A 123 -15.99 -3.70 0.69
C TRP A 123 -16.69 -2.78 -0.31
N CYS A 124 -16.62 -3.14 -1.58
CA CYS A 124 -17.22 -2.39 -2.67
C CYS A 124 -18.57 -2.99 -3.09
N THR A 125 -19.55 -2.12 -3.25
CA THR A 125 -20.88 -2.40 -3.78
C THR A 125 -21.17 -1.46 -4.94
N SER A 126 -22.27 -1.61 -5.67
CA SER A 126 -22.58 -0.68 -6.77
C SER A 126 -22.97 0.73 -6.30
N ASP A 127 -23.22 0.95 -5.01
CA ASP A 127 -23.66 2.24 -4.44
C ASP A 127 -22.73 2.80 -3.36
N SER A 128 -21.77 1.99 -2.85
CA SER A 128 -20.93 2.39 -1.72
C SER A 128 -19.59 1.65 -1.66
N ILE A 129 -18.60 2.32 -1.04
CA ILE A 129 -17.35 1.69 -0.58
C ILE A 129 -17.31 1.82 0.93
N ILE A 130 -17.30 0.67 1.62
CA ILE A 130 -17.50 0.58 3.06
C ILE A 130 -16.21 0.04 3.70
N LEU A 131 -15.61 0.77 4.64
CA LEU A 131 -14.52 0.23 5.44
C LEU A 131 -15.02 -0.96 6.27
N LEU A 132 -14.23 -2.03 6.37
CA LEU A 132 -14.52 -3.13 7.30
C LEU A 132 -13.88 -2.84 8.68
N PRO A 133 -14.62 -2.29 9.66
CA PRO A 133 -14.04 -1.94 10.96
C PRO A 133 -13.51 -3.17 11.69
N GLY A 134 -14.20 -4.31 11.56
CA GLY A 134 -13.77 -5.59 12.16
C GLY A 134 -12.43 -6.10 11.62
N TYR A 135 -12.02 -5.67 10.43
CA TYR A 135 -10.65 -5.87 9.95
C TYR A 135 -9.70 -4.86 10.60
N ALA A 136 -10.00 -3.57 10.50
CA ALA A 136 -9.08 -2.52 10.93
C ALA A 136 -8.77 -2.54 12.43
N SER A 137 -9.69 -3.04 13.26
CA SER A 137 -9.54 -3.15 14.71
C SER A 137 -9.17 -4.56 15.21
N ALA A 138 -9.09 -5.56 14.33
CA ALA A 138 -8.77 -6.93 14.74
C ALA A 138 -7.32 -7.08 15.22
N VAL A 139 -7.06 -8.16 15.93
CA VAL A 139 -5.70 -8.58 16.26
C VAL A 139 -5.23 -9.52 15.17
N HIS A 140 -4.07 -9.22 14.57
CA HIS A 140 -3.52 -9.97 13.44
C HIS A 140 -2.21 -10.64 13.83
N CYS A 141 -1.93 -11.81 13.27
CA CYS A 141 -0.60 -12.40 13.34
C CYS A 141 0.43 -11.48 12.66
N ALA A 142 1.51 -11.16 13.38
CA ALA A 142 2.62 -10.41 12.82
C ALA A 142 3.34 -11.26 11.77
N THR A 143 3.86 -10.61 10.71
CA THR A 143 4.72 -11.31 9.76
C THR A 143 6.02 -11.74 10.42
N ARG A 144 6.64 -12.80 9.90
CA ARG A 144 7.91 -13.30 10.41
C ARG A 144 9.00 -12.22 10.35
N GLU A 145 9.06 -11.47 9.26
CA GLU A 145 9.98 -10.34 9.05
C GLU A 145 9.77 -9.27 10.12
N SER A 146 8.51 -9.00 10.51
CA SER A 146 8.20 -8.03 11.57
C SER A 146 8.64 -8.53 12.95
N VAL A 147 8.50 -9.83 13.21
CA VAL A 147 8.98 -10.47 14.45
C VAL A 147 10.50 -10.43 14.53
N GLU A 148 11.19 -10.78 13.44
CA GLU A 148 12.65 -10.72 13.35
C GLU A 148 13.16 -9.27 13.50
N LEU A 149 12.48 -8.31 12.88
CA LEU A 149 12.79 -6.88 13.00
C LEU A 149 12.60 -6.37 14.44
N ALA A 150 11.48 -6.73 15.08
CA ALA A 150 11.21 -6.36 16.47
C ALA A 150 12.25 -6.97 17.42
N ALA A 151 12.59 -8.25 17.23
CA ALA A 151 13.62 -8.94 18.00
C ALA A 151 15.00 -8.28 17.85
N ALA A 152 15.39 -7.92 16.62
CA ALA A 152 16.67 -7.26 16.33
C ALA A 152 16.83 -5.91 17.07
N TYR A 153 15.72 -5.23 17.36
CA TYR A 153 15.70 -3.94 18.08
C TYR A 153 15.19 -4.03 19.52
N GLN A 154 15.04 -5.24 20.06
CA GLN A 154 14.58 -5.51 21.42
C GLN A 154 13.20 -4.90 21.71
N VAL A 155 12.32 -4.89 20.71
CA VAL A 155 10.94 -4.44 20.83
C VAL A 155 10.07 -5.65 21.15
N ARG A 156 9.40 -5.59 22.30
CA ARG A 156 8.45 -6.63 22.71
C ARG A 156 7.17 -6.47 21.89
N MET A 157 6.85 -7.48 21.10
CA MET A 157 5.53 -7.58 20.45
C MET A 157 4.53 -8.23 21.40
N SER A 158 3.25 -7.91 21.22
CA SER A 158 2.16 -8.58 21.93
C SER A 158 2.07 -10.04 21.49
N HIS A 159 1.61 -10.90 22.41
CA HIS A 159 1.30 -12.30 22.09
C HIS A 159 -0.21 -12.50 22.13
N ALA A 160 -0.71 -13.27 21.17
CA ALA A 160 -2.07 -13.78 21.21
C ALA A 160 -2.07 -15.27 20.83
N THR A 161 -3.06 -15.97 21.32
CA THR A 161 -3.26 -17.38 21.00
C THR A 161 -4.23 -17.45 19.84
N PHE A 162 -3.78 -18.02 18.72
CA PHE A 162 -4.59 -18.17 17.52
C PHE A 162 -4.99 -19.62 17.33
N PHE A 163 -6.16 -19.80 16.71
CA PHE A 163 -6.58 -21.08 16.18
C PHE A 163 -5.91 -21.29 14.82
N VAL A 164 -4.87 -22.11 14.81
CA VAL A 164 -4.17 -22.50 13.58
C VAL A 164 -4.77 -23.80 13.08
N ASP A 165 -5.00 -23.89 11.77
CA ASP A 165 -5.48 -25.10 11.12
C ASP A 165 -4.46 -26.23 11.34
N GLY A 166 -4.80 -27.19 12.20
CA GLY A 166 -4.07 -28.43 12.32
C GLY A 166 -4.31 -29.27 11.06
N SER A 167 -3.37 -30.13 10.68
CA SER A 167 -3.50 -31.03 9.54
C SER A 167 -4.73 -31.96 9.56
N ASP A 168 -5.52 -31.96 10.65
CA ASP A 168 -6.56 -32.94 11.00
C ASP A 168 -7.86 -32.27 11.52
N GLU A 169 -8.36 -31.23 10.85
CA GLU A 169 -9.65 -30.52 11.15
C GLU A 169 -9.79 -29.93 12.57
N GLN A 170 -8.83 -30.16 13.47
CA GLN A 170 -8.80 -29.59 14.82
C GLN A 170 -7.92 -28.35 14.84
N LEU A 171 -8.55 -27.21 15.13
CA LEU A 171 -7.86 -25.95 15.39
C LEU A 171 -6.94 -26.12 16.60
N ARG A 172 -5.63 -25.94 16.40
CA ARG A 172 -4.65 -25.96 17.49
C ARG A 172 -4.41 -24.53 17.96
N SER A 173 -4.47 -24.36 19.26
CA SER A 173 -4.08 -23.13 19.95
C SER A 173 -2.56 -22.99 19.89
N GLN A 174 -2.06 -21.96 19.22
CA GLN A 174 -0.63 -21.64 19.15
C GLN A 174 -0.39 -20.19 19.56
N PRO A 175 0.56 -19.91 20.47
CA PRO A 175 0.96 -18.55 20.77
C PRO A 175 1.73 -17.98 19.58
N GLU A 176 1.23 -16.88 19.02
CA GLU A 176 1.88 -16.14 17.95
C GLU A 176 2.12 -14.69 18.38
N MET A 177 3.15 -14.08 17.81
CA MET A 177 3.34 -12.64 17.91
C MET A 177 2.25 -11.94 17.09
N CYS A 178 1.62 -10.92 17.67
CA CYS A 178 0.48 -10.26 17.08
C CYS A 178 0.59 -8.74 17.10
N VAL A 179 -0.24 -8.10 16.28
CA VAL A 179 -0.43 -6.65 16.23
C VAL A 179 -1.90 -6.31 16.37
N ARG A 180 -2.19 -5.27 17.16
CA ARG A 180 -3.56 -4.82 17.45
C ARG A 180 -3.98 -3.73 16.49
N GLY A 181 -4.96 -4.01 15.65
CA GLY A 181 -5.42 -3.14 14.59
C GLY A 181 -4.37 -2.94 13.50
N THR A 182 -4.79 -2.52 12.33
CA THR A 182 -3.93 -2.43 11.14
C THR A 182 -3.40 -1.02 10.86
N CYS A 183 -3.95 0.00 11.52
CA CYS A 183 -3.59 1.40 11.32
C CYS A 183 -2.65 1.95 12.40
N ILE A 184 -1.90 2.98 12.02
CA ILE A 184 -1.08 3.80 12.92
C ILE A 184 -2.02 4.70 13.73
N ASP A 185 -1.84 4.74 15.05
CA ASP A 185 -2.59 5.65 15.91
C ASP A 185 -2.09 7.10 15.78
N ALA A 186 -2.96 8.06 16.11
CA ALA A 186 -2.66 9.48 15.97
C ALA A 186 -1.45 9.94 16.80
N ALA A 187 -1.21 9.35 17.99
CA ALA A 187 -0.07 9.74 18.83
C ALA A 187 1.25 9.26 18.22
N THR A 188 1.28 8.03 17.72
CA THR A 188 2.41 7.47 16.97
C THR A 188 2.68 8.26 15.71
N ALA A 189 1.65 8.62 14.94
CA ALA A 189 1.82 9.40 13.72
C ALA A 189 2.39 10.81 13.99
N ARG A 190 1.99 11.48 15.08
CA ARG A 190 2.58 12.78 15.48
C ARG A 190 4.06 12.65 15.84
N ARG A 191 4.44 11.62 16.61
CA ARG A 191 5.86 11.35 16.92
C ARG A 191 6.66 11.05 15.66
N LEU A 192 6.09 10.23 14.78
CA LEU A 192 6.68 9.89 13.50
C LEU A 192 6.86 11.11 12.61
N GLN A 193 5.85 11.97 12.50
CA GLN A 193 5.92 13.21 11.73
C GLN A 193 7.09 14.08 12.19
N ALA A 194 7.18 14.38 13.49
CA ALA A 194 8.26 15.21 14.03
C ALA A 194 9.65 14.60 13.75
N ARG A 195 9.76 13.27 13.87
CA ARG A 195 11.03 12.57 13.61
C ARG A 195 11.41 12.58 12.13
N VAL A 196 10.45 12.32 11.25
CA VAL A 196 10.65 12.33 9.79
C VAL A 196 10.97 13.73 9.28
N GLU A 197 10.33 14.76 9.83
CA GLU A 197 10.66 16.16 9.54
C GLU A 197 12.13 16.47 9.89
N SER A 198 12.59 16.06 11.07
CA SER A 198 14.00 16.21 11.47
C SER A 198 14.94 15.50 10.50
N ILE A 199 14.70 14.23 10.20
CA ILE A 199 15.55 13.43 9.27
C ILE A 199 15.57 14.07 7.87
N TYR A 200 14.43 14.58 7.41
CA TYR A 200 14.36 15.22 6.10
C TYR A 200 15.12 16.55 6.07
N LEU A 201 15.13 17.32 7.16
CA LEU A 201 15.93 18.54 7.26
C LEU A 201 17.44 18.25 7.27
N ASP A 202 17.87 17.15 7.90
CA ASP A 202 19.27 16.70 7.82
C ASP A 202 19.64 16.34 6.37
N TYR A 203 18.72 15.69 5.64
CA TYR A 203 18.89 15.44 4.21
C TYR A 203 18.93 16.73 3.38
N VAL A 204 18.05 17.71 3.64
CA VAL A 204 18.07 19.03 2.98
C VAL A 204 19.41 19.72 3.22
N HIS A 205 19.92 19.68 4.45
CA HIS A 205 21.22 20.24 4.80
C HIS A 205 22.33 19.62 3.95
N ASP A 206 22.40 18.29 3.85
CA ASP A 206 23.41 17.60 3.05
C ASP A 206 23.31 17.92 1.55
N VAL A 207 22.10 18.06 1.02
CA VAL A 207 21.88 18.49 -0.38
C VAL A 207 22.40 19.91 -0.61
N LEU A 208 22.07 20.85 0.28
CA LEU A 208 22.47 22.25 0.18
C LEU A 208 23.98 22.43 0.36
N LEU A 209 24.57 21.72 1.33
CA LEU A 209 26.01 21.77 1.62
C LEU A 209 26.84 21.18 0.47
N GLY A 210 26.35 20.09 -0.12
CA GLY A 210 26.96 19.49 -1.31
C GLY A 210 28.34 18.89 -1.09
N LYS A 211 28.74 18.62 0.15
CA LYS A 211 30.03 17.98 0.45
C LYS A 211 30.03 16.48 0.18
N ASP A 212 28.87 15.82 0.29
CA ASP A 212 28.75 14.38 0.06
C ASP A 212 28.45 14.05 -1.43
N PRO A 213 29.41 13.46 -2.16
CA PRO A 213 29.22 13.10 -3.57
C PRO A 213 28.12 12.04 -3.76
N THR A 214 27.90 11.16 -2.77
CA THR A 214 26.86 10.12 -2.81
C THR A 214 25.47 10.73 -2.83
N VAL A 215 25.26 11.79 -2.04
CA VAL A 215 23.98 12.54 -2.01
C VAL A 215 23.75 13.21 -3.36
N ARG A 216 24.74 13.95 -3.87
CA ARG A 216 24.66 14.66 -5.15
C ARG A 216 24.36 13.72 -6.31
N GLU A 217 25.10 12.62 -6.41
CA GLU A 217 24.90 11.63 -7.46
C GLU A 217 23.51 11.00 -7.36
N SER A 218 23.06 10.68 -6.15
CA SER A 218 21.74 10.09 -5.92
C SER A 218 20.58 10.99 -6.35
N MET A 219 20.73 12.33 -6.33
CA MET A 219 19.70 13.26 -6.79
C MET A 219 19.36 13.09 -8.29
N ARG A 220 20.33 12.64 -9.10
CA ARG A 220 20.11 12.39 -10.55
C ARG A 220 19.13 11.24 -10.80
N TRP A 221 18.98 10.35 -9.83
CA TRP A 221 18.11 9.18 -9.91
C TRP A 221 16.67 9.48 -9.47
N LEU A 222 16.37 10.72 -9.09
CA LEU A 222 15.01 11.15 -8.87
C LEU A 222 14.23 11.18 -10.19
N SER A 223 12.94 10.85 -10.16
CA SER A 223 12.06 11.08 -11.30
C SER A 223 12.00 12.56 -11.66
N GLN A 224 11.68 12.89 -12.92
CA GLN A 224 11.58 14.28 -13.39
C GLN A 224 10.67 15.14 -12.50
N ARG A 225 9.58 14.56 -11.99
CA ARG A 225 8.68 15.22 -11.04
C ARG A 225 9.41 15.71 -9.80
N TYR A 226 10.18 14.85 -9.14
CA TYR A 226 10.90 15.22 -7.92
C TYR A 226 12.17 16.03 -8.19
N GLN A 227 12.79 15.88 -9.37
CA GLN A 227 13.86 16.78 -9.80
C GLN A 227 13.36 18.23 -9.93
N ARG A 228 12.19 18.43 -10.53
CA ARG A 228 11.52 19.74 -10.63
C ARG A 228 11.15 20.30 -9.26
N MET A 229 10.64 19.47 -8.35
CA MET A 229 10.30 19.85 -6.98
C MET A 229 11.53 20.41 -6.25
N TRP A 230 12.62 19.65 -6.20
CA TRP A 230 13.86 20.04 -5.55
C TRP A 230 14.50 21.25 -6.21
N GLY A 231 14.55 21.27 -7.54
CA GLY A 231 15.04 22.41 -8.30
C GLY A 231 14.34 23.72 -7.97
N GLY A 232 13.00 23.70 -7.92
CA GLY A 232 12.20 24.86 -7.57
C GLY A 232 12.44 25.29 -6.12
N LEU A 233 12.56 24.33 -5.20
CA LEU A 233 12.88 24.60 -3.79
C LEU A 233 14.24 25.29 -3.63
N LEU A 234 15.27 24.79 -4.32
CA LEU A 234 16.61 25.39 -4.29
C LEU A 234 16.61 26.82 -4.82
N GLN A 235 15.95 27.07 -5.95
CA GLN A 235 15.81 28.43 -6.50
C GLN A 235 15.06 29.37 -5.55
N TYR A 236 13.99 28.89 -4.94
CA TYR A 236 13.19 29.69 -4.00
C TYR A 236 13.98 30.04 -2.73
N LEU A 237 14.73 29.08 -2.17
CA LEU A 237 15.59 29.32 -1.01
C LEU A 237 16.71 30.33 -1.31
N GLU A 238 17.27 30.31 -2.52
CA GLU A 238 18.25 31.29 -2.96
C GLU A 238 17.63 32.70 -3.08
N LEU A 239 16.47 32.79 -3.73
CA LEU A 239 15.73 34.04 -3.88
C LEU A 239 15.40 34.64 -2.51
N ILE A 240 14.94 33.82 -1.56
CA ILE A 240 14.51 34.29 -0.25
C ILE A 240 15.69 34.71 0.63
N HIS A 241 16.78 33.95 0.61
CA HIS A 241 18.03 34.31 1.29
C HIS A 241 18.53 35.67 0.80
N ASN A 242 18.57 35.90 -0.51
CA ASN A 242 19.07 37.16 -1.08
C ASN A 242 18.17 38.35 -0.79
N ALA A 243 16.85 38.14 -0.71
CA ALA A 243 15.90 39.19 -0.33
C ALA A 243 16.03 39.56 1.16
N VAL A 244 16.24 38.59 2.04
CA VAL A 244 16.32 38.82 3.49
C VAL A 244 17.69 39.32 3.92
N VAL A 245 18.76 38.65 3.49
CA VAL A 245 20.15 38.90 3.96
C VAL A 245 20.78 40.06 3.19
N HIS A 246 20.68 40.05 1.85
CA HIS A 246 21.38 41.03 1.01
C HIS A 246 20.51 42.22 0.57
N LYS A 247 19.20 42.20 0.89
CA LYS A 247 18.22 43.24 0.50
C LYS A 247 18.20 43.52 -1.01
N HIS A 248 18.63 42.56 -1.83
CA HIS A 248 18.68 42.70 -3.28
C HIS A 248 17.28 42.70 -3.91
N THR A 249 17.19 43.31 -5.10
CA THR A 249 16.00 43.22 -5.94
C THR A 249 15.77 41.77 -6.33
N THR A 250 14.54 41.28 -6.17
CA THR A 250 14.20 39.88 -6.41
C THR A 250 14.28 39.55 -7.91
N SER A 251 15.18 38.64 -8.29
CA SER A 251 15.16 38.01 -9.61
C SER A 251 13.85 37.23 -9.80
N PRO A 252 13.34 37.12 -11.05
CA PRO A 252 12.15 36.33 -11.31
C PRO A 252 12.41 34.85 -11.01
N LEU A 253 11.47 34.19 -10.33
CA LEU A 253 11.53 32.75 -10.06
C LEU A 253 11.20 31.96 -11.34
N LEU A 254 12.19 31.25 -11.88
CA LEU A 254 12.10 30.49 -13.13
C LEU A 254 11.80 29.00 -12.86
N LEU A 255 10.52 28.68 -12.71
CA LEU A 255 10.05 27.30 -12.45
C LEU A 255 9.80 26.52 -13.76
N GLY A 256 9.74 25.18 -13.67
CA GLY A 256 9.49 24.30 -14.83
C GLY A 256 10.72 23.44 -15.19
N GLU A 257 11.13 23.45 -16.45
CA GLU A 257 12.31 22.69 -16.91
C GLU A 257 13.62 23.21 -16.33
N THR A 258 13.73 24.54 -16.18
CA THR A 258 14.83 25.23 -15.51
C THR A 258 15.01 24.76 -14.07
N ALA A 259 13.93 24.41 -13.36
CA ALA A 259 14.02 23.85 -12.02
C ALA A 259 14.79 22.51 -12.03
N ALA A 260 14.42 21.58 -12.90
CA ALA A 260 15.13 20.30 -12.99
C ALA A 260 16.63 20.51 -13.33
N GLN A 261 16.93 21.45 -14.22
CA GLN A 261 18.31 21.82 -14.56
C GLN A 261 19.08 22.40 -13.36
N THR A 262 18.44 23.21 -12.50
CA THR A 262 19.06 23.71 -11.27
C THR A 262 19.54 22.57 -10.38
N LEU A 263 18.71 21.53 -10.20
CA LEU A 263 19.12 20.37 -9.41
C LEU A 263 20.27 19.60 -10.07
N LEU A 264 20.23 19.40 -11.39
CA LEU A 264 21.30 18.70 -12.11
C LEU A 264 22.62 19.48 -12.08
N GLY A 265 22.55 20.81 -12.09
CA GLY A 265 23.69 21.70 -11.94
C GLY A 265 24.33 21.65 -10.55
N LEU A 266 23.57 21.32 -9.50
CA LEU A 266 24.08 21.18 -8.13
C LEU A 266 25.19 20.13 -8.01
N ALA A 267 25.18 19.11 -8.87
CA ALA A 267 26.24 18.11 -8.91
C ALA A 267 27.60 18.67 -9.39
N GLN A 268 27.60 19.80 -10.10
CA GLN A 268 28.80 20.46 -10.65
C GLN A 268 29.27 21.66 -9.82
N GLN A 269 28.42 22.16 -8.91
CA GLN A 269 28.74 23.33 -8.08
C GLN A 269 29.75 22.98 -6.98
N SER A 270 30.55 23.95 -6.55
CA SER A 270 31.37 23.82 -5.33
C SER A 270 30.48 23.64 -4.10
N ALA A 271 31.07 23.19 -2.99
CA ALA A 271 30.35 23.17 -1.72
C ALA A 271 29.88 24.59 -1.36
N ALA A 272 28.67 24.72 -0.82
CA ALA A 272 28.12 26.00 -0.42
C ALA A 272 28.75 26.48 0.89
N ASP A 273 28.68 27.80 1.14
CA ASP A 273 29.03 28.39 2.42
C ASP A 273 28.15 27.79 3.54
N PRO A 274 28.74 27.16 4.58
CA PRO A 274 27.99 26.60 5.70
C PRO A 274 27.02 27.59 6.36
N ALA A 275 27.36 28.87 6.45
CA ALA A 275 26.48 29.88 7.08
C ALA A 275 25.19 30.10 6.27
N VAL A 276 25.32 30.13 4.94
CA VAL A 276 24.18 30.25 4.02
C VAL A 276 23.31 28.99 4.07
N VAL A 277 23.93 27.82 4.18
CA VAL A 277 23.22 26.53 4.30
C VAL A 277 22.40 26.50 5.59
N GLU A 278 23.01 26.80 6.73
CA GLU A 278 22.34 26.83 8.03
C GLU A 278 21.16 27.81 8.03
N TRP A 279 21.33 29.00 7.45
CA TRP A 279 20.24 29.95 7.32
C TRP A 279 19.04 29.37 6.54
N LYS A 280 19.29 28.69 5.42
CA LYS A 280 18.24 28.08 4.57
C LYS A 280 17.54 26.93 5.27
N VAL A 281 18.29 26.11 6.02
CA VAL A 281 17.73 25.00 6.81
C VAL A 281 16.89 25.54 7.97
N GLU A 282 17.37 26.55 8.68
CA GLU A 282 16.63 27.18 9.77
C GLU A 282 15.38 27.90 9.27
N TYR A 283 15.45 28.52 8.09
CA TYR A 283 14.28 29.04 7.40
C TYR A 283 13.22 27.94 7.22
N LEU A 284 13.57 26.76 6.69
CA LEU A 284 12.60 25.67 6.53
C LEU A 284 12.10 25.11 7.88
N ARG A 285 13.00 24.96 8.86
CA ARG A 285 12.71 24.41 10.19
C ARG A 285 11.66 25.23 10.94
N SER A 286 11.75 26.56 10.85
CA SER A 286 10.80 27.47 11.50
C SER A 286 9.41 27.48 10.85
N ARG A 287 9.27 27.01 9.60
CA ARG A 287 7.97 26.91 8.91
C ARG A 287 7.29 25.59 9.25
N ARG A 288 6.72 25.52 10.45
CA ARG A 288 5.97 24.35 10.94
C ARG A 288 4.96 23.89 9.89
N GLY A 289 5.00 22.60 9.57
CA GLY A 289 4.08 22.01 8.61
C GLY A 289 4.43 22.21 7.15
N PHE A 290 5.57 22.81 6.82
CA PHE A 290 6.06 22.95 5.45
C PHE A 290 5.92 21.64 4.65
N LEU A 291 6.45 20.52 5.16
CA LEU A 291 6.43 19.26 4.42
C LEU A 291 5.00 18.77 4.14
N THR A 292 4.08 18.91 5.11
CA THR A 292 2.69 18.48 4.96
C THR A 292 1.89 19.42 4.06
N ALA A 293 2.08 20.73 4.18
CA ALA A 293 1.37 21.74 3.38
C ALA A 293 1.62 21.57 1.88
N PHE A 294 2.83 21.14 1.51
CA PHE A 294 3.20 20.84 0.13
C PHE A 294 2.98 19.39 -0.28
N GLY A 295 2.62 18.50 0.65
CA GLY A 295 2.46 17.07 0.38
C GLY A 295 3.78 16.34 0.13
N ILE A 296 4.90 16.89 0.58
CA ILE A 296 6.20 16.19 0.67
C ILE A 296 6.11 15.11 1.74
N LEU A 297 5.50 15.43 2.89
CA LEU A 297 5.11 14.47 3.91
C LEU A 297 3.60 14.30 3.87
N ARG A 298 3.12 13.11 3.54
CA ARG A 298 1.70 12.78 3.48
C ARG A 298 1.31 11.91 4.65
N ILE A 299 0.19 12.24 5.29
CA ILE A 299 -0.44 11.43 6.32
C ILE A 299 -1.75 10.95 5.70
N GLU A 300 -1.83 9.65 5.41
CA GLU A 300 -2.98 9.04 4.75
C GLU A 300 -3.96 8.58 5.81
N HIS A 301 -5.11 9.24 5.89
CA HIS A 301 -6.16 8.91 6.85
C HIS A 301 -7.13 7.90 6.26
N VAL A 302 -7.69 7.06 7.13
CA VAL A 302 -8.73 6.12 6.75
C VAL A 302 -10.07 6.85 6.63
N GLU A 303 -10.77 6.61 5.53
CA GLU A 303 -12.14 7.05 5.32
C GLU A 303 -13.08 5.90 5.71
N SER A 304 -14.04 6.14 6.61
CA SER A 304 -14.95 5.08 7.06
C SER A 304 -15.95 4.67 5.98
N HIS A 305 -16.36 5.62 5.14
CA HIS A 305 -17.36 5.42 4.13
C HIS A 305 -17.17 6.39 2.96
N VAL A 306 -17.15 5.86 1.73
CA VAL A 306 -17.19 6.66 0.51
C VAL A 306 -18.52 6.39 -0.19
N CYS A 307 -19.48 7.30 0.00
CA CYS A 307 -20.77 7.25 -0.69
C CYS A 307 -20.63 7.77 -2.11
N TYR A 308 -21.19 7.05 -3.09
CA TYR A 308 -21.45 7.62 -4.41
C TYR A 308 -22.94 7.80 -4.57
N ALA A 309 -23.41 9.04 -4.36
CA ALA A 309 -24.78 9.40 -4.72
C ALA A 309 -25.03 8.91 -6.14
N GLY A 310 -25.95 7.97 -6.30
CA GLY A 310 -26.29 7.42 -7.60
C GLY A 310 -26.62 8.59 -8.52
N GLU A 311 -25.91 8.70 -9.65
CA GLU A 311 -26.35 9.56 -10.73
C GLU A 311 -27.71 9.01 -11.14
N GLY A 312 -28.79 9.59 -10.60
CA GLY A 312 -30.14 9.16 -10.89
C GLY A 312 -30.35 9.15 -12.39
N ASN A 313 -31.09 8.14 -12.88
CA ASN A 313 -31.41 7.87 -14.29
C ASN A 313 -32.11 9.04 -15.06
N SER A 314 -32.09 10.27 -14.58
CA SER A 314 -32.46 11.45 -15.34
C SER A 314 -31.35 11.81 -16.33
N SER A 315 -31.53 11.43 -17.61
CA SER A 315 -31.16 12.13 -18.87
C SER A 315 -29.87 12.99 -18.91
N PRO A 316 -29.14 13.07 -20.05
CA PRO A 316 -27.75 13.53 -20.12
C PRO A 316 -27.55 15.02 -19.74
N LYS A 317 -27.39 15.29 -18.44
CA LYS A 317 -26.83 16.54 -17.88
C LYS A 317 -25.35 16.37 -17.51
N HIS A 318 -24.62 15.54 -18.27
CA HIS A 318 -23.21 15.23 -18.01
C HIS A 318 -22.29 16.46 -18.14
N MET A 319 -22.74 17.53 -18.79
CA MET A 319 -22.02 18.82 -18.84
C MET A 319 -22.09 19.62 -17.52
N GLY A 320 -23.15 19.47 -16.71
CA GLY A 320 -23.30 20.22 -15.46
C GLY A 320 -22.37 19.75 -14.35
N HIS A 321 -22.20 18.43 -14.19
CA HIS A 321 -21.36 17.85 -13.14
C HIS A 321 -19.88 18.10 -13.34
N ARG A 322 -19.38 18.05 -14.58
CA ARG A 322 -17.97 18.37 -14.87
C ARG A 322 -17.61 19.81 -14.50
N ASN A 323 -18.55 20.74 -14.68
CA ASN A 323 -18.33 22.13 -14.30
C ASN A 323 -18.28 22.30 -12.78
N ILE A 324 -19.15 21.61 -12.03
CA ILE A 324 -19.15 21.67 -10.55
C ILE A 324 -17.88 21.01 -9.99
N GLU A 325 -17.47 19.86 -10.51
CA GLU A 325 -16.25 19.17 -10.07
C GLU A 325 -14.99 20.00 -10.38
N ALA A 326 -14.90 20.56 -11.59
CA ALA A 326 -13.81 21.44 -11.97
C ALA A 326 -13.78 22.72 -11.11
N GLN A 327 -14.95 23.31 -10.82
CA GLN A 327 -15.05 24.47 -9.92
C GLN A 327 -14.63 24.11 -8.49
N THR A 328 -15.06 22.97 -7.97
CA THR A 328 -14.70 22.47 -6.63
C THR A 328 -13.20 22.26 -6.53
N LYS A 329 -12.61 21.54 -7.50
CA LYS A 329 -11.15 21.35 -7.61
C LYS A 329 -10.40 22.69 -7.73
N ALA A 330 -10.93 23.66 -8.47
CA ALA A 330 -10.32 24.98 -8.58
C ALA A 330 -10.40 25.80 -7.27
N VAL A 331 -11.47 25.63 -6.47
CA VAL A 331 -11.61 26.24 -5.14
C VAL A 331 -10.65 25.59 -4.15
N GLU A 332 -10.58 24.26 -4.11
CA GLU A 332 -9.66 23.50 -3.26
C GLU A 332 -8.21 23.84 -3.59
N ARG A 333 -7.86 23.86 -4.88
CA ARG A 333 -6.53 24.28 -5.34
C ARG A 333 -6.19 25.69 -4.87
N ARG A 334 -7.11 26.65 -4.99
CA ARG A 334 -6.87 28.03 -4.49
C ARG A 334 -6.65 28.07 -2.99
N LYS A 335 -7.41 27.29 -2.21
CA LYS A 335 -7.23 27.17 -0.75
C LYS A 335 -5.86 26.59 -0.41
N LEU A 336 -5.45 25.51 -1.08
CA LEU A 336 -4.13 24.89 -0.93
C LEU A 336 -3.01 25.89 -1.19
N ILE A 337 -3.07 26.62 -2.32
CA ILE A 337 -2.05 27.61 -2.68
C ILE A 337 -1.99 28.74 -1.66
N SER A 338 -3.15 29.25 -1.22
CA SER A 338 -3.21 30.32 -0.23
C SER A 338 -2.54 29.92 1.08
N CYS A 339 -2.86 28.73 1.61
CA CYS A 339 -2.26 28.24 2.84
C CYS A 339 -0.76 27.94 2.67
N ALA A 340 -0.38 27.27 1.58
CA ALA A 340 1.03 27.04 1.26
C ALA A 340 1.84 28.35 1.17
N THR A 341 1.23 29.41 0.62
CA THR A 341 1.83 30.76 0.59
C THR A 341 1.97 31.32 2.00
N GLN A 342 0.96 31.19 2.85
CA GLN A 342 1.02 31.62 4.26
C GLN A 342 2.12 30.88 5.02
N VAL A 343 2.25 29.57 4.84
CA VAL A 343 3.31 28.76 5.47
C VAL A 343 4.69 29.28 5.05
N LEU A 344 4.92 29.54 3.76
CA LEU A 344 6.20 30.07 3.29
C LEU A 344 6.49 31.51 3.77
N LEU A 345 5.47 32.34 3.95
CA LEU A 345 5.64 33.73 4.41
C LEU A 345 5.61 33.88 5.93
N ALA A 346 5.28 32.81 6.67
CA ALA A 346 5.22 32.83 8.13
C ALA A 346 6.54 33.34 8.72
N ASP A 347 6.45 34.14 9.78
CA ASP A 347 7.58 34.71 10.54
C ASP A 347 8.56 35.59 9.75
N LEU A 348 8.23 35.95 8.50
CA LEU A 348 9.02 36.95 7.74
C LEU A 348 8.54 38.37 8.07
N PRO A 349 9.46 39.35 8.12
CA PRO A 349 9.08 40.75 8.28
C PRO A 349 8.14 41.21 7.16
N THR A 350 7.09 41.98 7.48
CA THR A 350 6.03 42.39 6.53
C THR A 350 6.57 43.02 5.25
N ILE A 351 7.64 43.80 5.34
CA ILE A 351 8.30 44.43 4.18
C ILE A 351 8.88 43.37 3.24
N VAL A 352 9.53 42.35 3.78
CA VAL A 352 10.11 41.24 3.01
C VAL A 352 8.99 40.38 2.43
N SER A 353 7.98 40.04 3.23
CA SER A 353 6.82 39.26 2.79
C SER A 353 6.09 39.92 1.63
N SER A 354 5.92 41.25 1.66
CA SER A 354 5.27 42.00 0.59
C SER A 354 6.07 41.95 -0.71
N LYS A 355 7.41 42.05 -0.63
CA LYS A 355 8.31 41.93 -1.79
C LYS A 355 8.31 40.52 -2.38
N LEU A 356 8.17 39.49 -1.54
CA LEU A 356 8.23 38.09 -1.94
C LEU A 356 6.89 37.50 -2.36
N ALA A 357 5.77 38.13 -2.00
CA ALA A 357 4.42 37.57 -2.13
C ALA A 357 4.13 36.94 -3.51
N ALA A 358 4.48 37.63 -4.61
CA ALA A 358 4.26 37.12 -5.96
C ALA A 358 5.12 35.87 -6.27
N ALA A 359 6.40 35.89 -5.90
CA ALA A 359 7.31 34.75 -6.08
C ALA A 359 6.89 33.55 -5.22
N THR A 360 6.49 33.81 -3.96
CA THR A 360 6.01 32.79 -3.04
C THR A 360 4.70 32.17 -3.50
N TYR A 361 3.74 32.96 -3.99
CA TYR A 361 2.51 32.45 -4.59
C TYR A 361 2.79 31.56 -5.80
N LYS A 362 3.72 31.99 -6.67
CA LYS A 362 4.14 31.21 -7.84
C LYS A 362 4.77 29.88 -7.42
N MET A 363 5.65 29.89 -6.42
CA MET A 363 6.26 28.69 -5.85
C MET A 363 5.23 27.77 -5.23
N ALA A 364 4.28 28.32 -4.46
CA ALA A 364 3.22 27.56 -3.83
C ALA A 364 2.32 26.89 -4.87
N SER A 365 1.89 27.63 -5.90
CA SER A 365 1.16 27.08 -7.04
C SER A 365 1.91 25.93 -7.69
N PHE A 366 3.19 26.14 -8.00
CA PHE A 366 4.02 25.13 -8.64
C PHE A 366 4.12 23.83 -7.83
N LEU A 367 4.39 23.91 -6.52
CA LEU A 367 4.47 22.73 -5.68
C LEU A 367 3.11 22.05 -5.49
N VAL A 368 2.02 22.81 -5.34
CA VAL A 368 0.66 22.25 -5.25
C VAL A 368 0.29 21.50 -6.53
N ASP A 369 0.58 22.07 -7.70
CA ASP A 369 0.32 21.40 -8.99
C ASP A 369 1.19 20.16 -9.16
N LEU A 370 2.45 20.27 -8.76
CA LEU A 370 3.43 19.20 -8.94
C LEU A 370 3.18 18.04 -7.98
N LEU A 371 2.85 18.30 -6.72
CA LEU A 371 2.73 17.29 -5.66
C LEU A 371 1.29 16.87 -5.38
N ALA A 372 0.29 17.65 -5.81
CA ALA A 372 -1.14 17.40 -5.60
C ALA A 372 -1.46 17.02 -4.14
N PRO A 373 -1.14 17.89 -3.15
CA PRO A 373 -1.54 17.66 -1.76
C PRO A 373 -3.06 17.66 -1.62
N ARG A 374 -3.57 17.00 -0.58
CA ARG A 374 -4.99 16.93 -0.25
C ARG A 374 -5.40 18.08 0.65
N VAL A 375 -6.55 18.71 0.39
CA VAL A 375 -7.04 19.87 1.15
C VAL A 375 -7.46 19.46 2.57
N GLU A 376 -7.91 18.23 2.76
CA GLU A 376 -8.34 17.68 4.05
C GLU A 376 -7.18 17.61 5.04
N ASN A 377 -6.01 17.16 4.56
CA ASN A 377 -4.78 17.07 5.36
C ASN A 377 -4.37 18.44 5.87
N LEU A 378 -4.43 19.45 4.99
CA LEU A 378 -4.11 20.82 5.33
C LEU A 378 -5.11 21.40 6.35
N GLN A 379 -6.42 21.21 6.14
CA GLN A 379 -7.45 21.70 7.06
C GLN A 379 -7.34 21.04 8.44
N ARG A 380 -6.98 19.76 8.50
CA ARG A 380 -6.74 19.06 9.77
C ARG A 380 -5.54 19.67 10.48
N GLN A 381 -4.45 19.89 9.77
CA GLN A 381 -3.25 20.52 10.32
C GLN A 381 -3.50 21.95 10.81
N MET A 382 -4.22 22.77 10.04
CA MET A 382 -4.57 24.13 10.46
C MET A 382 -5.37 24.14 11.76
N ARG A 383 -6.29 23.19 11.94
CA ARG A 383 -7.07 23.02 13.19
C ARG A 383 -6.17 22.66 14.37
N GLU A 384 -5.17 21.79 14.17
CA GLU A 384 -4.22 21.42 15.21
C GLU A 384 -3.33 22.61 15.63
N VAL A 385 -2.90 23.45 14.67
CA VAL A 385 -2.05 24.62 14.95
C VAL A 385 -2.81 25.75 15.63
N THR A 386 -4.09 25.97 15.29
CA THR A 386 -4.90 27.05 15.88
C THR A 386 -5.44 26.73 17.27
N SER A 387 -5.37 25.48 17.72
CA SER A 387 -5.89 25.04 19.03
C SER A 387 -4.83 24.39 19.95
N PRO A 388 -3.69 25.05 20.22
CA PRO A 388 -2.63 24.48 21.05
C PRO A 388 -3.08 24.25 22.51
N VAL A 389 -3.98 25.09 23.04
CA VAL A 389 -4.52 24.97 24.41
C VAL A 389 -5.31 23.66 24.60
N ALA A 390 -6.08 23.25 23.59
CA ALA A 390 -6.84 21.99 23.65
C ALA A 390 -5.94 20.75 23.50
N ALA A 391 -4.78 20.87 22.85
CA ALA A 391 -3.86 19.74 22.69
C ALA A 391 -3.14 19.40 24.00
N GLU A 392 -2.82 20.41 24.82
CA GLU A 392 -2.21 20.23 26.14
C GLU A 392 -3.24 19.70 27.17
N GLU A 393 -4.48 20.21 27.15
CA GLU A 393 -5.58 19.65 27.96
C GLU A 393 -5.96 18.22 27.55
N ALA A 394 -5.96 17.91 26.25
CA ALA A 394 -6.23 16.55 25.76
C ALA A 394 -5.14 15.55 26.17
N LEU A 395 -3.87 15.97 26.27
CA LEU A 395 -2.78 15.13 26.77
C LEU A 395 -2.92 14.81 28.26
N LEU A 396 -3.42 15.76 29.05
CA LEU A 396 -3.66 15.59 30.49
C LEU A 396 -4.94 14.78 30.78
N LEU A 397 -6.01 14.98 30.00
CA LEU A 397 -7.29 14.27 30.13
C LEU A 397 -7.26 12.84 29.56
N SER A 398 -6.38 12.55 28.58
CA SER A 398 -6.19 11.21 28.02
C SER A 398 -5.66 10.18 29.04
N ARG A 399 -5.18 10.64 30.20
CA ARG A 399 -4.73 9.78 31.30
C ARG A 399 -5.84 9.30 32.24
N THR A 400 -7.04 9.89 32.20
CA THR A 400 -8.10 9.62 33.19
C THR A 400 -9.49 9.34 32.63
N VAL A 401 -9.72 9.51 31.32
CA VAL A 401 -11.03 9.26 30.71
C VAL A 401 -11.04 7.91 30.00
N THR A 402 -11.94 7.02 30.43
CA THR A 402 -12.37 5.84 29.66
C THR A 402 -12.88 6.31 28.30
N ALA A 403 -12.04 6.19 27.28
CA ALA A 403 -12.25 6.72 25.94
C ALA A 403 -13.64 6.36 25.41
N SER A 404 -14.50 7.37 25.21
CA SER A 404 -15.64 7.23 24.32
C SER A 404 -15.07 6.89 22.93
N SER A 405 -15.32 5.67 22.48
CA SER A 405 -14.69 4.98 21.35
C SER A 405 -15.01 5.53 19.96
N GLY A 406 -15.40 6.80 19.84
CA GLY A 406 -15.74 7.45 18.57
C GLY A 406 -14.59 8.32 18.08
N ASP A 407 -14.03 8.00 16.92
CA ASP A 407 -13.11 8.83 16.13
C ASP A 407 -11.67 9.03 16.63
N ALA A 408 -11.04 7.98 17.17
CA ALA A 408 -9.58 7.91 17.06
C ALA A 408 -9.22 7.85 15.56
N ALA A 409 -8.73 8.96 14.99
CA ALA A 409 -8.38 9.05 13.59
C ALA A 409 -7.32 7.98 13.24
N ASN A 410 -7.75 6.92 12.55
CA ASN A 410 -6.87 5.86 12.08
C ASN A 410 -6.06 6.36 10.88
N ILE A 411 -4.74 6.22 10.95
CA ILE A 411 -3.81 6.62 9.89
C ILE A 411 -3.33 5.34 9.21
N ALA A 412 -3.64 5.19 7.94
CA ALA A 412 -3.27 4.00 7.18
C ALA A 412 -1.75 3.92 6.98
N GLN A 413 -1.14 5.04 6.57
CA GLN A 413 0.30 5.14 6.35
C GLN A 413 0.77 6.60 6.39
N VAL A 414 2.08 6.78 6.54
CA VAL A 414 2.76 8.06 6.33
C VAL A 414 3.73 7.91 5.16
N ILE A 415 3.84 8.91 4.28
CA ILE A 415 4.69 8.84 3.09
C ILE A 415 5.57 10.07 3.02
N LEU A 416 6.88 9.89 2.95
CA LEU A 416 7.84 10.93 2.66
C LEU A 416 8.26 10.87 1.18
N LEU A 417 8.10 11.96 0.44
CA LEU A 417 8.42 12.06 -0.99
C LEU A 417 9.74 12.79 -1.23
N GLY A 418 10.30 12.58 -2.42
CA GLY A 418 11.47 13.33 -2.89
C GLY A 418 12.81 12.81 -2.36
N LEU A 419 12.85 11.63 -1.74
CA LEU A 419 14.07 11.01 -1.26
C LEU A 419 14.52 9.88 -2.21
N PRO A 420 15.72 9.94 -2.81
CA PRO A 420 16.23 8.85 -3.65
C PRO A 420 16.35 7.54 -2.88
N LEU A 421 15.96 6.43 -3.49
CA LEU A 421 16.00 5.09 -2.89
C LEU A 421 17.38 4.75 -2.29
N ARG A 422 18.46 5.15 -2.98
CA ARG A 422 19.85 4.90 -2.57
C ARG A 422 20.24 5.57 -1.26
N LEU A 423 19.54 6.65 -0.88
CA LEU A 423 19.82 7.40 0.34
C LEU A 423 19.03 6.90 1.55
N PHE A 424 18.12 5.93 1.37
CA PHE A 424 17.33 5.40 2.48
C PHE A 424 18.21 4.91 3.64
N SER A 425 19.18 4.03 3.35
CA SER A 425 20.06 3.48 4.38
C SER A 425 20.88 4.55 5.09
N LYS A 426 21.26 5.63 4.40
CA LYS A 426 22.02 6.73 5.00
C LYS A 426 21.20 7.46 6.06
N TYR A 427 19.93 7.78 5.75
CA TYR A 427 19.10 8.63 6.61
C TYR A 427 18.16 7.89 7.55
N PHE A 428 17.85 6.60 7.31
CA PHE A 428 16.87 5.88 8.12
C PHE A 428 17.46 4.72 8.93
N ARG A 429 18.63 4.18 8.56
CA ARG A 429 19.20 3.01 9.26
C ARG A 429 19.54 3.32 10.72
N SER A 430 20.09 4.48 11.01
CA SER A 430 20.37 4.95 12.38
C SER A 430 19.11 5.15 13.23
N HIS A 431 17.96 5.34 12.58
CA HIS A 431 16.67 5.59 13.22
C HIS A 431 15.76 4.36 13.27
N ALA A 432 16.15 3.25 12.65
CA ALA A 432 15.34 2.05 12.55
C ALA A 432 14.88 1.54 13.92
N ALA A 433 15.78 1.52 14.93
CA ALA A 433 15.44 1.11 16.28
C ALA A 433 14.34 1.99 16.92
N GLU A 434 14.39 3.30 16.70
CA GLU A 434 13.39 4.25 17.22
C GLU A 434 12.05 4.12 16.49
N LEU A 435 12.08 3.96 15.17
CA LEU A 435 10.88 3.76 14.34
C LEU A 435 10.15 2.46 14.72
N VAL A 436 10.90 1.37 14.87
CA VAL A 436 10.36 0.07 15.30
C VAL A 436 9.78 0.14 16.71
N ARG A 437 10.45 0.85 17.65
CA ARG A 437 9.91 1.11 19.00
C ARG A 437 8.64 1.95 18.98
N CYS A 438 8.49 2.83 17.99
CA CYS A 438 7.25 3.56 17.76
C CYS A 438 6.17 2.69 17.10
N GLY A 439 6.43 1.41 16.80
CA GLY A 439 5.46 0.50 16.19
C GLY A 439 5.31 0.69 14.67
N VAL A 440 6.28 1.29 14.00
CA VAL A 440 6.25 1.52 12.55
C VAL A 440 7.47 0.93 11.85
N ASN A 441 7.27 0.48 10.61
CA ASN A 441 8.32 0.04 9.72
C ASN A 441 8.50 1.07 8.59
N ALA A 442 9.75 1.44 8.30
CA ALA A 442 10.08 2.32 7.18
C ALA A 442 10.47 1.49 5.96
N MET A 443 9.71 1.63 4.89
CA MET A 443 9.87 0.89 3.65
C MET A 443 10.36 1.81 2.53
N PRO A 444 11.55 1.54 1.97
CA PRO A 444 12.07 2.35 0.88
C PRO A 444 11.29 2.08 -0.42
N GLN A 445 10.89 3.13 -1.11
CA GLN A 445 10.23 3.08 -2.42
C GLN A 445 10.92 4.02 -3.43
N PRO A 446 10.70 3.84 -4.75
CA PRO A 446 11.25 4.77 -5.73
C PRO A 446 10.83 6.22 -5.42
N ASN A 447 11.80 7.06 -5.09
CA ASN A 447 11.62 8.48 -4.73
C ASN A 447 10.83 8.75 -3.43
N SER A 448 10.59 7.75 -2.59
CA SER A 448 9.82 7.92 -1.37
C SER A 448 10.16 6.92 -0.28
N VAL A 449 9.71 7.20 0.94
CA VAL A 449 9.75 6.28 2.08
C VAL A 449 8.34 6.17 2.62
N VAL A 450 7.82 4.95 2.69
CA VAL A 450 6.49 4.67 3.25
C VAL A 450 6.67 4.14 4.66
N PHE A 451 5.93 4.69 5.61
CA PHE A 451 5.88 4.22 6.98
C PHE A 451 4.53 3.55 7.20
N SER A 452 4.56 2.26 7.49
CA SER A 452 3.39 1.47 7.84
C SER A 452 3.52 0.97 9.27
N LYS A 453 2.40 0.51 9.84
CA LYS A 453 2.43 -0.19 11.12
C LYS A 453 3.26 -1.47 11.02
N ILE A 454 4.14 -1.73 11.99
CA ILE A 454 4.88 -2.98 12.06
C ILE A 454 3.91 -4.16 12.16
N GLY A 455 4.24 -5.31 11.54
CA GLY A 455 3.37 -6.50 11.52
C GLY A 455 2.23 -6.46 10.51
N VAL A 456 1.97 -5.31 9.88
CA VAL A 456 0.95 -5.16 8.84
C VAL A 456 1.59 -5.24 7.46
N SER A 457 1.06 -6.12 6.61
CA SER A 457 1.52 -6.30 5.23
C SER A 457 0.38 -6.78 4.32
N LYS A 458 0.68 -7.03 3.03
CA LYS A 458 -0.31 -7.63 2.12
C LYS A 458 -0.89 -8.95 2.63
N SER A 459 -0.12 -9.74 3.40
CA SER A 459 -0.61 -11.01 3.95
C SER A 459 -1.65 -10.80 5.05
N THR A 460 -1.71 -9.63 5.69
CA THR A 460 -2.68 -9.33 6.75
C THR A 460 -4.13 -9.46 6.26
N ALA A 461 -4.44 -8.98 5.05
CA ALA A 461 -5.76 -9.16 4.45
C ALA A 461 -6.08 -10.64 4.18
N LEU A 462 -5.11 -11.39 3.65
CA LEU A 462 -5.29 -12.82 3.37
C LEU A 462 -5.48 -13.64 4.65
N ARG A 463 -4.69 -13.39 5.71
CA ARG A 463 -4.85 -14.08 7.00
C ARG A 463 -6.24 -13.84 7.59
N TYR A 464 -6.74 -12.60 7.52
CA TYR A 464 -8.10 -12.27 7.93
C TYR A 464 -9.15 -13.01 7.10
N LEU A 465 -9.04 -12.97 5.78
CA LEU A 465 -9.99 -13.62 4.86
C LEU A 465 -9.97 -15.15 4.96
N LEU A 466 -8.82 -15.76 5.24
CA LEU A 466 -8.66 -17.20 5.50
C LEU A 466 -9.06 -17.59 6.93
N GLY A 467 -9.31 -16.62 7.82
CA GLY A 467 -9.67 -16.89 9.21
C GLY A 467 -8.51 -17.35 10.09
N ARG A 468 -7.27 -17.20 9.62
CA ARG A 468 -6.05 -17.53 10.39
C ARG A 468 -5.77 -16.58 11.54
N ASP A 469 -6.34 -15.38 11.47
CA ASP A 469 -6.30 -14.39 12.55
C ASP A 469 -7.48 -14.55 13.54
N ARG A 470 -8.15 -15.71 13.58
CA ARG A 470 -9.17 -15.98 14.61
C ARG A 470 -8.47 -16.20 15.95
N VAL A 471 -8.47 -15.14 16.75
CA VAL A 471 -7.90 -15.10 18.09
C VAL A 471 -8.77 -15.93 19.04
N ALA A 472 -8.16 -16.92 19.68
CA ALA A 472 -8.77 -17.69 20.76
C ALA A 472 -8.76 -16.91 22.07
N CYS A 473 -7.64 -16.26 22.37
CA CYS A 473 -7.51 -15.34 23.48
C CYS A 473 -6.35 -14.37 23.29
N VAL A 474 -6.46 -13.19 23.91
CA VAL A 474 -5.36 -12.22 23.98
C VAL A 474 -4.83 -12.21 25.40
N ALA A 475 -3.51 -12.39 25.53
CA ALA A 475 -2.82 -12.24 26.80
C ALA A 475 -2.39 -10.77 26.97
N ASP A 476 -3.23 -9.96 27.61
CA ASP A 476 -2.86 -8.60 28.04
C ASP A 476 -2.43 -8.65 29.50
N ASP A 477 -1.15 -8.38 29.81
CA ASP A 477 -0.64 -8.13 31.16
C ASP A 477 -1.22 -9.06 32.27
N GLY A 478 -1.42 -10.35 31.94
CA GLY A 478 -1.94 -11.37 32.87
C GLY A 478 -3.46 -11.55 32.90
N ARG A 479 -4.24 -10.83 32.10
CA ARG A 479 -5.69 -11.06 31.93
C ARG A 479 -5.98 -11.64 30.54
N VAL A 480 -6.54 -12.84 30.54
CA VAL A 480 -6.99 -13.53 29.32
C VAL A 480 -8.38 -12.99 28.98
N HIS A 481 -8.49 -12.24 27.88
CA HIS A 481 -9.78 -11.86 27.32
C HIS A 481 -10.09 -12.75 26.12
N SER A 482 -11.20 -13.49 26.15
CA SER A 482 -11.73 -14.11 24.94
C SER A 482 -12.24 -12.99 24.04
N THR A 483 -11.70 -12.94 22.83
CA THR A 483 -12.12 -12.02 21.77
C THR A 483 -13.28 -12.55 20.95
N GLU A 484 -13.80 -13.75 21.27
CA GLU A 484 -15.09 -14.13 20.73
C GLU A 484 -16.09 -13.08 21.19
N PRO A 485 -16.73 -12.35 20.27
CA PRO A 485 -17.71 -11.35 20.63
C PRO A 485 -18.73 -12.06 21.50
N THR A 486 -18.81 -11.67 22.77
CA THR A 486 -19.65 -12.27 23.78
C THR A 486 -21.05 -12.44 23.19
N SER A 487 -21.35 -13.68 22.85
CA SER A 487 -22.59 -14.12 22.22
C SER A 487 -23.79 -13.55 22.98
N SER A 488 -24.56 -12.65 22.36
CA SER A 488 -26.00 -12.43 22.62
C SER A 488 -26.63 -11.28 21.83
N LEU A 489 -25.85 -10.31 21.32
CA LEU A 489 -26.43 -9.30 20.43
C LEU A 489 -26.63 -9.90 19.03
N SER A 490 -27.89 -10.07 18.64
CA SER A 490 -28.28 -10.56 17.32
C SER A 490 -27.56 -9.77 16.24
N ILE A 491 -26.53 -10.36 15.63
CA ILE A 491 -25.80 -9.75 14.53
C ILE A 491 -26.80 -9.61 13.37
N GLY A 492 -27.27 -8.39 13.13
CA GLY A 492 -28.23 -8.10 12.07
C GLY A 492 -27.69 -8.53 10.69
N PRO A 493 -28.57 -8.73 9.68
CA PRO A 493 -28.17 -9.11 8.33
C PRO A 493 -27.06 -8.23 7.74
N ALA A 494 -27.09 -6.92 8.02
CA ALA A 494 -26.04 -5.96 7.64
C ALA A 494 -24.65 -6.32 8.14
N SER A 495 -24.52 -6.60 9.44
CA SER A 495 -23.25 -6.97 10.05
C SER A 495 -22.76 -8.34 9.57
N ARG A 496 -23.68 -9.27 9.25
CA ARG A 496 -23.31 -10.57 8.63
C ARG A 496 -22.84 -10.39 7.19
N ALA A 497 -23.50 -9.53 6.42
CA ALA A 497 -23.07 -9.18 5.07
C ALA A 497 -21.66 -8.57 5.07
N ALA A 498 -21.33 -7.74 6.07
CA ALA A 498 -20.01 -7.12 6.21
C ALA A 498 -18.91 -8.02 6.83
N ASN A 499 -19.24 -9.23 7.30
CA ASN A 499 -18.25 -10.11 7.94
C ASN A 499 -17.51 -11.02 6.94
N PHE A 500 -16.30 -10.63 6.56
CA PHE A 500 -15.43 -11.39 5.67
C PHE A 500 -14.35 -12.24 6.39
N ALA A 501 -14.36 -12.31 7.72
CA ALA A 501 -13.34 -13.06 8.47
C ALA A 501 -13.50 -14.58 8.24
N GLY A 502 -12.53 -15.23 7.60
CA GLY A 502 -12.63 -16.66 7.26
C GLY A 502 -13.63 -16.98 6.15
N CYS A 503 -13.94 -16.03 5.27
CA CYS A 503 -14.81 -16.27 4.12
C CYS A 503 -14.12 -16.97 2.94
N VAL A 504 -12.79 -17.07 2.96
CA VAL A 504 -11.99 -17.74 1.94
C VAL A 504 -11.56 -19.10 2.44
N ARG A 505 -11.90 -20.15 1.69
CA ARG A 505 -11.32 -21.48 1.87
C ARG A 505 -10.07 -21.59 1.02
N SER A 506 -9.02 -22.22 1.53
CA SER A 506 -7.71 -22.29 0.86
C SER A 506 -7.78 -22.88 -0.55
N TYR A 507 -8.59 -23.93 -0.73
CA TYR A 507 -8.85 -24.59 -2.01
C TYR A 507 -9.88 -23.88 -2.92
N HIS A 508 -10.48 -22.78 -2.45
CA HIS A 508 -11.37 -21.91 -3.24
C HIS A 508 -10.71 -20.58 -3.60
N GLY A 509 -9.47 -20.34 -3.17
CA GLY A 509 -8.71 -19.13 -3.48
C GLY A 509 -7.60 -19.37 -4.49
N ILE A 510 -7.31 -18.34 -5.29
CA ILE A 510 -6.11 -18.24 -6.11
C ILE A 510 -5.47 -16.89 -5.84
N ALA A 511 -4.22 -16.87 -5.39
CA ALA A 511 -3.43 -15.65 -5.29
C ALA A 511 -2.66 -15.38 -6.59
N ILE A 512 -2.52 -14.10 -6.99
CA ILE A 512 -1.81 -13.71 -8.22
C ILE A 512 -0.93 -12.49 -7.94
N GLY A 513 0.30 -12.48 -8.44
CA GLY A 513 1.24 -11.35 -8.32
C GLY A 513 2.41 -11.42 -9.30
N ASP A 514 3.07 -10.30 -9.56
CA ASP A 514 4.17 -10.17 -10.53
C ASP A 514 5.55 -10.22 -9.86
N ASN A 515 5.64 -9.97 -8.55
CA ASN A 515 6.90 -9.88 -7.81
C ASN A 515 6.93 -10.80 -6.57
N PRO A 516 6.91 -12.14 -6.74
CA PRO A 516 6.89 -13.08 -5.62
C PRO A 516 8.10 -12.95 -4.67
N GLN A 517 9.23 -12.44 -5.16
CA GLN A 517 10.45 -12.23 -4.38
C GLN A 517 10.49 -10.96 -3.53
N SER A 518 9.52 -10.06 -3.67
CA SER A 518 9.55 -8.77 -2.96
C SER A 518 8.16 -8.37 -2.49
N THR A 519 7.51 -7.46 -3.22
CA THR A 519 6.25 -6.83 -2.80
C THR A 519 5.12 -7.83 -2.65
N ASP A 520 5.12 -8.92 -3.43
CA ASP A 520 4.08 -9.96 -3.37
C ASP A 520 4.52 -11.21 -2.59
N TYR A 521 5.72 -11.21 -2.00
CA TYR A 521 6.18 -12.33 -1.18
C TYR A 521 5.15 -12.72 -0.11
N GLU A 522 4.53 -11.73 0.49
CA GLU A 522 3.50 -11.89 1.51
C GLU A 522 2.26 -12.64 0.99
N LEU A 523 1.98 -12.63 -0.31
CA LEU A 523 0.91 -13.43 -0.91
C LEU A 523 1.32 -14.90 -1.12
N THR A 524 2.62 -15.21 -1.08
CA THR A 524 3.17 -16.56 -1.33
C THR A 524 3.31 -17.42 -0.06
N VAL A 525 3.18 -16.82 1.14
CA VAL A 525 3.47 -17.51 2.42
C VAL A 525 2.43 -18.57 2.80
N PHE A 526 1.30 -18.63 2.09
CA PHE A 526 0.18 -19.53 2.34
C PHE A 526 0.35 -20.84 1.54
N ARG A 527 0.90 -21.88 2.18
CA ARG A 527 1.28 -23.15 1.51
C ARG A 527 0.11 -23.93 0.89
N ASP A 528 -1.08 -23.70 1.39
CA ASP A 528 -2.36 -24.30 1.02
C ASP A 528 -3.14 -23.46 -0.01
N LEU A 529 -2.67 -22.25 -0.32
CA LEU A 529 -3.24 -21.36 -1.32
C LEU A 529 -2.33 -21.33 -2.54
N ALA A 530 -2.88 -21.63 -3.71
CA ALA A 530 -2.13 -21.53 -4.96
C ALA A 530 -1.78 -20.06 -5.23
N PHE A 531 -0.49 -19.79 -5.47
CA PHE A 531 0.00 -18.50 -5.93
C PHE A 531 0.44 -18.61 -7.39
N LEU A 532 -0.08 -17.74 -8.25
CA LEU A 532 0.28 -17.63 -9.65
C LEU A 532 1.24 -16.45 -9.82
N SER A 533 2.49 -16.76 -10.14
CA SER A 533 3.48 -15.75 -10.53
C SER A 533 3.29 -15.38 -11.99
N VAL A 534 3.03 -14.10 -12.23
CA VAL A 534 2.99 -13.51 -13.58
C VAL A 534 4.24 -12.68 -13.87
N GLU A 535 5.32 -12.87 -13.10
CA GLU A 535 6.63 -12.24 -13.34
C GLU A 535 7.07 -12.41 -14.81
N ARG A 536 7.69 -11.40 -15.43
CA ARG A 536 8.24 -11.57 -16.79
C ARG A 536 9.26 -12.70 -16.83
N GLU A 537 9.23 -13.51 -17.89
CA GLU A 537 10.15 -14.65 -18.05
C GLU A 537 11.62 -14.22 -18.02
N SER A 538 11.94 -13.12 -18.72
CA SER A 538 13.28 -12.56 -18.76
C SER A 538 13.78 -12.13 -17.37
N GLN A 539 12.90 -11.53 -16.57
CA GLN A 539 13.19 -11.10 -15.20
C GLN A 539 13.41 -12.31 -14.28
N ARG A 540 12.50 -13.30 -14.34
CA ARG A 540 12.60 -14.55 -13.58
C ARG A 540 13.87 -15.32 -13.92
N ALA A 541 14.18 -15.48 -15.21
CA ALA A 541 15.36 -16.17 -15.68
C ALA A 541 16.66 -15.46 -15.25
N GLU A 542 16.70 -14.13 -15.31
CA GLU A 542 17.85 -13.36 -14.82
C GLU A 542 18.02 -13.48 -13.30
N ARG A 543 16.92 -13.46 -12.53
CA ARG A 543 16.94 -13.70 -11.08
C ARG A 543 17.54 -15.07 -10.77
N HIS A 544 17.08 -16.14 -11.42
CA HIS A 544 17.64 -17.48 -11.23
C HIS A 544 19.11 -17.57 -11.62
N ARG A 545 19.52 -16.95 -12.74
CA ARG A 545 20.92 -16.85 -13.14
C ARG A 545 21.76 -16.13 -12.09
N ARG A 546 21.26 -15.04 -11.52
CA ARG A 546 21.94 -14.29 -10.45
C ARG A 546 22.10 -15.11 -9.18
N ILE A 547 21.06 -15.83 -8.75
CA ILE A 547 21.10 -16.75 -7.61
C ILE A 547 22.18 -17.81 -7.82
N LEU A 548 22.16 -18.49 -8.97
CA LEU A 548 23.16 -19.52 -9.31
C LEU A 548 24.58 -18.98 -9.36
N ARG A 549 24.80 -17.81 -9.99
CA ARG A 549 26.11 -17.15 -10.03
C ARG A 549 26.62 -16.83 -8.63
N ARG A 550 25.76 -16.32 -7.74
CA ARG A 550 26.14 -15.97 -6.37
C ARG A 550 26.49 -17.22 -5.56
N LEU A 551 25.65 -18.25 -5.60
CA LEU A 551 25.90 -19.51 -4.91
C LEU A 551 27.21 -20.17 -5.36
N LYS A 552 27.45 -20.29 -6.67
CA LYS A 552 28.68 -20.87 -7.23
C LYS A 552 29.92 -20.06 -6.83
N ARG A 553 29.84 -18.73 -6.90
CA ARG A 553 30.97 -17.86 -6.50
C ARG A 553 31.30 -18.03 -5.01
N THR A 554 30.30 -18.00 -4.14
CA THR A 554 30.50 -18.14 -2.69
C THR A 554 31.06 -19.52 -2.35
N GLN A 555 30.49 -20.58 -2.93
CA GLN A 555 30.97 -21.95 -2.75
C GLN A 555 32.43 -22.11 -3.16
N LEU A 556 32.83 -21.54 -4.30
CA LEU A 556 34.21 -21.60 -4.79
C LEU A 556 35.21 -20.86 -3.88
N ILE A 557 34.81 -19.73 -3.31
CA ILE A 557 35.64 -18.96 -2.37
C ILE A 557 35.85 -19.76 -1.09
N GLU A 558 34.76 -20.27 -0.50
CA GLU A 558 34.81 -21.06 0.73
C GLU A 558 35.54 -22.38 0.55
N SER A 559 35.38 -23.07 -0.59
CA SER A 559 36.10 -24.32 -0.88
C SER A 559 37.61 -24.13 -0.99
N ARG A 560 38.08 -22.89 -1.19
CA ARG A 560 39.50 -22.52 -1.20
C ARG A 560 39.98 -21.97 0.15
N GLY A 561 39.16 -22.05 1.19
CA GLY A 561 39.45 -21.49 2.52
C GLY A 561 39.32 -19.97 2.61
N GLY A 562 38.76 -19.32 1.59
CA GLY A 562 38.52 -17.87 1.59
C GLY A 562 37.22 -17.50 2.30
N GLN A 563 37.13 -16.26 2.78
CA GLN A 563 35.89 -15.68 3.29
C GLN A 563 35.23 -14.81 2.21
N PRO A 564 33.93 -14.99 1.92
CA PRO A 564 33.20 -14.12 1.01
C PRO A 564 33.20 -12.67 1.50
N GLN A 565 33.50 -11.71 0.61
CA GLN A 565 33.49 -10.28 0.91
C GLN A 565 32.61 -9.50 -0.08
N LEU A 566 31.97 -8.44 0.42
CA LEU A 566 31.23 -7.44 -0.36
C LEU A 566 32.20 -6.45 -1.03
N PRO A 567 31.74 -5.64 -2.03
CA PRO A 567 32.60 -4.67 -2.71
C PRO A 567 33.23 -3.62 -1.80
N ASP A 568 32.64 -3.36 -0.63
CA ASP A 568 33.14 -2.45 0.40
C ASP A 568 34.10 -3.12 1.40
N GLY A 569 34.46 -4.39 1.17
CA GLY A 569 35.34 -5.18 2.02
C GLY A 569 34.66 -5.82 3.24
N SER A 570 33.39 -5.52 3.50
CA SER A 570 32.64 -6.14 4.60
C SER A 570 32.35 -7.61 4.32
N GLN A 571 32.09 -8.40 5.38
CA GLN A 571 31.80 -9.83 5.26
C GLN A 571 30.51 -10.04 4.45
N ALA A 572 30.61 -10.84 3.38
CA ALA A 572 29.44 -11.28 2.64
C ALA A 572 28.85 -12.56 3.26
N PRO A 573 27.56 -12.86 3.06
CA PRO A 573 26.95 -14.08 3.57
C PRO A 573 27.66 -15.33 3.06
N SER A 574 27.85 -16.28 3.96
CA SER A 574 28.38 -17.61 3.68
C SER A 574 27.47 -18.40 2.74
N TYR A 575 27.96 -19.51 2.19
CA TYR A 575 27.14 -20.38 1.33
C TYR A 575 25.91 -20.89 2.08
N ALA A 576 26.07 -21.31 3.34
CA ALA A 576 24.97 -21.78 4.17
C ALA A 576 23.90 -20.69 4.41
N GLU A 577 24.33 -19.45 4.69
CA GLU A 577 23.42 -18.31 4.85
C GLU A 577 22.73 -17.92 3.54
N LEU A 578 23.42 -18.02 2.40
CA LEU A 578 22.78 -17.81 1.10
C LEU A 578 21.73 -18.87 0.80
N VAL A 579 22.03 -20.14 1.07
CA VAL A 579 21.07 -21.25 0.89
C VAL A 579 19.85 -21.07 1.80
N SER A 580 20.04 -20.69 3.07
CA SER A 580 18.92 -20.43 3.97
C SER A 580 18.07 -19.25 3.48
N SER A 581 18.68 -18.22 2.88
CA SER A 581 17.97 -17.06 2.33
C SER A 581 17.10 -17.37 1.10
N LEU A 582 17.29 -18.50 0.41
CA LEU A 582 16.52 -18.84 -0.81
C LEU A 582 15.02 -18.99 -0.57
N ARG A 583 14.60 -19.21 0.69
CA ARG A 583 13.19 -19.34 1.10
C ARG A 583 12.61 -18.07 1.73
N HIS A 584 13.38 -16.99 1.79
CA HIS A 584 12.97 -15.73 2.41
C HIS A 584 12.72 -14.67 1.35
N SER A 585 11.96 -13.63 1.71
CA SER A 585 11.78 -12.47 0.85
C SER A 585 13.12 -11.85 0.47
N GLY A 586 13.23 -11.40 -0.78
CA GLY A 586 14.35 -10.63 -1.29
C GLY A 586 14.97 -11.18 -2.58
N PRO A 587 16.06 -10.54 -3.06
CA PRO A 587 16.68 -10.86 -4.35
C PRO A 587 17.23 -12.29 -4.49
N MET A 588 17.32 -13.03 -3.38
CA MET A 588 17.79 -14.41 -3.34
C MET A 588 16.66 -15.44 -3.32
N MET A 589 15.38 -15.03 -3.21
CA MET A 589 14.28 -15.97 -3.20
C MET A 589 14.27 -16.83 -4.47
N ASP A 590 14.25 -18.15 -4.31
CA ASP A 590 14.09 -19.11 -5.40
C ASP A 590 12.69 -19.72 -5.34
N ASP A 591 11.78 -19.19 -6.17
CA ASP A 591 10.38 -19.59 -6.26
C ASP A 591 10.21 -21.09 -6.61
N ARG A 592 11.22 -21.73 -7.22
CA ARG A 592 11.18 -23.18 -7.52
C ARG A 592 11.18 -24.04 -6.27
N LEU A 593 11.52 -23.48 -5.11
CA LEU A 593 11.54 -24.19 -3.82
C LEU A 593 10.18 -24.18 -3.09
N PHE A 594 9.17 -23.54 -3.68
CA PHE A 594 7.83 -23.36 -3.11
C PHE A 594 6.81 -24.15 -3.93
N ARG A 595 6.14 -25.11 -3.30
CA ARG A 595 5.18 -26.00 -3.98
C ARG A 595 3.89 -25.29 -4.40
N ASN A 596 3.55 -24.20 -3.70
CA ASN A 596 2.34 -23.43 -3.95
C ASN A 596 2.54 -22.31 -4.98
N ILE A 597 3.79 -22.02 -5.40
CA ILE A 597 4.07 -21.01 -6.42
C ILE A 597 4.11 -21.67 -7.79
N ASN A 598 3.17 -21.27 -8.65
CA ASN A 598 3.07 -21.71 -10.04
C ASN A 598 3.41 -20.54 -10.96
N TYR A 599 4.33 -20.75 -11.89
CA TYR A 599 4.72 -19.72 -12.84
C TYR A 599 3.86 -19.76 -14.10
N VAL A 600 3.26 -18.62 -14.43
CA VAL A 600 2.45 -18.38 -15.63
C VAL A 600 3.15 -17.36 -16.54
N GLY A 601 3.74 -16.32 -15.93
CA GLY A 601 4.45 -15.24 -16.63
C GLY A 601 3.53 -14.23 -17.31
N GLY A 602 4.11 -13.25 -17.99
CA GLY A 602 3.40 -12.34 -18.90
C GLY A 602 2.64 -11.17 -18.27
N GLU A 603 2.87 -10.83 -17.00
CA GLU A 603 2.24 -9.68 -16.31
C GLU A 603 0.71 -9.64 -16.47
N GLU A 604 0.14 -8.49 -16.83
CA GLU A 604 -1.29 -8.33 -17.09
C GLU A 604 -1.80 -9.18 -18.27
N GLU A 605 -0.99 -9.41 -19.30
CA GLU A 605 -1.36 -10.26 -20.42
C GLU A 605 -1.50 -11.73 -19.98
N GLY A 606 -0.54 -12.23 -19.20
CA GLY A 606 -0.57 -13.59 -18.67
C GLY A 606 -1.71 -13.81 -17.66
N THR A 607 -1.99 -12.80 -16.82
CA THR A 607 -3.16 -12.81 -15.94
C THR A 607 -4.47 -12.90 -16.73
N ALA A 608 -4.61 -12.09 -17.79
CA ALA A 608 -5.79 -12.10 -18.65
C ALA A 608 -5.98 -13.45 -19.38
N LEU A 609 -4.90 -14.02 -19.92
CA LEU A 609 -4.93 -15.34 -20.56
C LEU A 609 -5.33 -16.42 -19.55
N PHE A 610 -4.75 -16.41 -18.34
CA PHE A 610 -5.10 -17.36 -17.29
C PHE A 610 -6.57 -17.31 -16.92
N LEU A 611 -7.10 -16.11 -16.65
CA LEU A 611 -8.50 -15.95 -16.28
C LEU A 611 -9.42 -16.38 -17.43
N THR A 612 -9.07 -16.05 -18.68
CA THR A 612 -9.85 -16.46 -19.86
C THR A 612 -9.89 -17.99 -20.00
N SER A 613 -8.74 -18.67 -19.86
CA SER A 613 -8.67 -20.12 -19.91
C SER A 613 -9.41 -20.77 -18.73
N LEU A 614 -9.29 -20.22 -17.52
CA LEU A 614 -10.00 -20.72 -16.34
C LEU A 614 -11.51 -20.64 -16.54
N LEU A 615 -12.03 -19.48 -16.99
CA LEU A 615 -13.45 -19.29 -17.30
C LEU A 615 -13.94 -20.28 -18.37
N HIS A 616 -13.13 -20.51 -19.40
CA HIS A 616 -13.43 -21.48 -20.45
C HIS A 616 -13.55 -22.91 -19.91
N TYR A 617 -12.53 -23.40 -19.21
CA TYR A 617 -12.53 -24.77 -18.67
C TYR A 617 -13.61 -24.98 -17.63
N ALA A 618 -13.84 -23.97 -16.77
CA ALA A 618 -14.91 -24.02 -15.78
C ALA A 618 -16.30 -24.14 -16.40
N THR A 619 -16.57 -23.35 -17.44
CA THR A 619 -17.86 -23.38 -18.15
C THR A 619 -18.02 -24.70 -18.93
N ALA A 620 -16.94 -25.22 -19.52
CA ALA A 620 -16.96 -26.49 -20.25
C ALA A 620 -17.32 -27.67 -19.33
N THR A 621 -16.74 -27.73 -18.12
CA THR A 621 -17.03 -28.77 -17.14
C THR A 621 -18.49 -28.79 -16.70
N LEU A 622 -19.12 -27.61 -16.57
CA LEU A 622 -20.52 -27.50 -16.14
C LEU A 622 -21.55 -27.81 -17.23
N LYS A 623 -21.21 -27.69 -18.52
CA LYS A 623 -22.13 -28.09 -19.60
C LYS A 623 -22.50 -29.58 -19.58
N GLY A 624 -21.80 -30.40 -18.79
CA GLY A 624 -22.09 -31.82 -18.59
C GLY A 624 -22.90 -32.17 -17.35
N LYS A 625 -23.15 -31.23 -16.42
CA LYS A 625 -23.80 -31.50 -15.11
C LYS A 625 -24.61 -30.29 -14.63
N GLU A 626 -25.88 -30.49 -14.27
CA GLU A 626 -26.64 -29.47 -13.55
C GLU A 626 -26.08 -29.33 -12.12
N GLY A 627 -25.30 -28.28 -11.83
CA GLY A 627 -24.74 -28.12 -10.50
C GLY A 627 -23.76 -26.97 -10.30
N GLN A 628 -23.33 -26.80 -9.05
CA GLN A 628 -22.20 -25.96 -8.68
C GLN A 628 -20.90 -26.69 -8.97
N MET A 629 -19.86 -25.94 -9.32
CA MET A 629 -18.52 -26.48 -9.52
C MET A 629 -17.98 -27.07 -8.21
N THR A 630 -17.55 -28.32 -8.26
CA THR A 630 -16.86 -28.95 -7.12
C THR A 630 -15.43 -28.44 -6.98
N THR A 631 -14.86 -28.54 -5.78
CA THR A 631 -13.45 -28.17 -5.53
C THR A 631 -12.49 -28.91 -6.46
N ALA A 632 -12.72 -30.20 -6.71
CA ALA A 632 -11.86 -31.00 -7.59
C ALA A 632 -11.92 -30.51 -9.04
N GLU A 633 -13.12 -30.18 -9.54
CA GLU A 633 -13.32 -29.62 -10.88
C GLU A 633 -12.69 -28.23 -11.01
N PHE A 634 -12.74 -27.40 -9.96
CA PHE A 634 -12.05 -26.12 -9.94
C PHE A 634 -10.53 -26.29 -10.01
N CYS A 635 -9.96 -27.14 -9.15
CA CYS A 635 -8.52 -27.42 -9.16
C CYS A 635 -8.03 -27.96 -10.51
N ASP A 636 -8.81 -28.85 -11.15
CA ASP A 636 -8.53 -29.34 -12.51
C ASP A 636 -8.57 -28.21 -13.55
N ALA A 637 -9.60 -27.35 -13.49
CA ALA A 637 -9.70 -26.19 -14.38
C ALA A 637 -8.53 -25.21 -14.21
N VAL A 638 -8.07 -24.99 -12.97
CA VAL A 638 -6.88 -24.18 -12.67
C VAL A 638 -5.62 -24.81 -13.27
N GLY A 639 -5.41 -26.11 -13.07
CA GLY A 639 -4.26 -26.82 -13.63
C GLY A 639 -4.22 -26.78 -15.16
N LYS A 640 -5.37 -26.95 -15.82
CA LYS A 640 -5.50 -26.82 -17.28
C LYS A 640 -5.21 -25.39 -17.74
N ALA A 641 -5.79 -24.39 -17.09
CA ALA A 641 -5.56 -22.99 -17.43
C ALA A 641 -4.07 -22.61 -17.29
N GLN A 642 -3.39 -23.04 -16.22
CA GLN A 642 -1.95 -22.84 -16.04
C GLN A 642 -1.15 -23.43 -17.20
N GLY A 643 -1.45 -24.67 -17.60
CA GLY A 643 -0.80 -25.33 -18.73
C GLY A 643 -0.96 -24.56 -20.04
N THR A 644 -2.20 -24.16 -20.37
CA THR A 644 -2.51 -23.41 -21.59
C THR A 644 -1.75 -22.09 -21.66
N VAL A 645 -1.73 -21.31 -20.57
CA VAL A 645 -1.08 -20.00 -20.60
C VAL A 645 0.43 -20.13 -20.71
N ARG A 646 1.04 -21.10 -20.02
CA ARG A 646 2.48 -21.33 -20.14
C ARG A 646 2.87 -21.61 -21.58
N ASP A 647 2.08 -22.42 -22.29
CA ASP A 647 2.35 -22.75 -23.69
C ASP A 647 2.14 -21.52 -24.60
N GLN A 648 1.10 -20.71 -24.34
CA GLN A 648 0.83 -19.49 -25.13
C GLN A 648 1.82 -18.35 -24.90
N VAL A 649 2.21 -18.09 -23.64
CA VAL A 649 3.19 -17.05 -23.30
C VAL A 649 4.54 -17.37 -23.94
N VAL A 650 4.95 -18.64 -23.95
CA VAL A 650 6.19 -19.09 -24.63
C VAL A 650 6.10 -18.85 -26.14
N LEU A 651 4.95 -19.13 -26.76
CA LEU A 651 4.74 -18.91 -28.20
C LEU A 651 4.77 -17.41 -28.57
N HIS A 652 4.22 -16.54 -27.73
CA HIS A 652 4.25 -15.09 -27.93
C HIS A 652 5.59 -14.45 -27.57
N ALA A 653 6.42 -15.11 -26.74
CA ALA A 653 7.76 -14.65 -26.38
C ALA A 653 8.82 -14.99 -27.44
N LEU A 654 8.51 -15.85 -28.42
CA LEU A 654 9.39 -16.05 -29.57
C LEU A 654 9.45 -14.76 -30.38
N PRO A 655 10.63 -14.16 -30.58
CA PRO A 655 10.76 -12.98 -31.42
C PRO A 655 10.23 -13.34 -32.81
N ALA A 656 9.32 -12.51 -33.35
CA ALA A 656 9.21 -12.39 -34.79
C ALA A 656 10.64 -12.19 -35.30
N LYS A 657 11.10 -13.12 -36.16
CA LYS A 657 12.50 -13.31 -36.56
C LYS A 657 13.28 -12.00 -36.69
N LEU A 658 14.49 -12.04 -36.13
CA LEU A 658 15.64 -11.13 -36.31
C LEU A 658 15.73 -10.51 -37.71
#